data_AF-A0AA88PYA8-F1
#
_entry.id   AF-A0AA88PYA8-F1
#
_cell.length_a   1.000
_cell.length_b   1.000
_cell.length_c   1.000
_cell.angle_alpha   90.00
_cell.angle_beta   90.00
_cell.angle_gamma   90.00
#
_symmetry.space_group_name_H-M   'P 1'
#
loop_
_entity.id
_entity.type
_entity.pdbx_description
1 polymer ?
#
loop_
_entity_poly.entity_id
_entity_poly.type
_entity_poly.pdbx_seq_one_letter_code
_entity_poly.pdbx_strand_id
1 'polypeptide(L)'
;MADNEIFDDPEKLKRGLVKVLECVATISSAAAVVNPIFGVAGSLIRVVLHHVDDEDIQKLKREFSSVNRALDEISQQNRQALLQIRKETLDKQYHEVEENIRNQFRKFMEIVEAKPEHVQRKKDDFVESFINDKDDQNMYTLYDGVMGKRKLFSQPILDVYMKHSQGDQRVMENLCTRLAYLFCIGFIALMGYYGILGDDLESRNEEWEENMKNVQEKMQEPIPEGEQNFGQVFRTANPQPTRQMPNPLERVVAQKKEAIEAVMEMFERGAEVLASAVGELCPLFEASAPVLRLVLDNVESKEVTYVKDQFLVVRSKLDVLSSQIEDINSEIKKGRLDSQFFSVEENICNQFRKYIDILEAKPEYKEVRKRLFLQHFPKTGGEKNLYMLYDAVMGNSIFGEPILDVVEQYEARNRRVLEDFCVRLKELLCLGIISLLGYCFLTQGEESEQEKIQEWSTKIQEIETKMKEAIEKCVDSFPEQAELDIKRIVKEKEDGNLQETAGELLDFLVRKYDWVSWSIRVVSNLGKIRNLRAGQNFQCVAGQNCFEVSEGNDTNLVVSFSSNPQPVPNESVKQIMEGPARKGDAKAVVELLENQLAGFLVHAISRHKDSFALSSFPEECHYWEKHKNVNVCVHSE
;
A
#
# COMPACT_ATOMS: atom_id res chain seq x y z
N MET A 1 20.77 23.83 -39.66
CA MET A 1 20.71 22.57 -40.44
C MET A 1 22.05 21.89 -40.22
N ALA A 2 22.09 21.05 -39.19
CA ALA A 2 23.20 20.18 -38.88
C ALA A 2 22.56 18.79 -38.81
N ASP A 3 23.05 17.91 -39.66
CA ASP A 3 22.43 16.65 -40.04
C ASP A 3 22.40 15.62 -38.90
N ASN A 4 21.33 14.84 -38.92
CA ASN A 4 21.06 13.66 -38.10
C ASN A 4 22.08 12.54 -38.41
N GLU A 5 23.27 12.59 -37.80
CA GLU A 5 24.18 11.44 -37.71
C GLU A 5 24.17 10.86 -36.28
N ILE A 6 23.08 10.16 -35.90
CA ILE A 6 23.04 9.31 -34.68
C ILE A 6 22.32 7.97 -34.98
N PHE A 7 22.59 7.37 -36.15
CA PHE A 7 22.17 6.00 -36.46
C PHE A 7 23.33 5.24 -37.11
N ASP A 8 24.34 4.89 -36.32
CA ASP A 8 25.42 4.00 -36.78
C ASP A 8 25.69 2.89 -35.77
N ASP A 9 24.91 1.82 -35.88
CA ASP A 9 25.42 0.45 -36.13
C ASP A 9 24.22 -0.52 -36.16
N PRO A 10 23.65 -0.82 -37.35
CA PRO A 10 22.58 -1.81 -37.47
C PRO A 10 22.98 -3.20 -36.93
N GLU A 11 24.27 -3.53 -36.87
CA GLU A 11 24.75 -4.77 -36.24
C GLU A 11 24.70 -4.73 -34.71
N LYS A 12 24.81 -3.56 -34.07
CA LYS A 12 24.64 -3.42 -32.61
C LYS A 12 23.18 -3.58 -32.20
N LEU A 13 22.25 -2.99 -32.95
CA LEU A 13 20.81 -3.19 -32.76
C LEU A 13 20.41 -4.66 -32.97
N LYS A 14 20.95 -5.30 -34.01
CA LYS A 14 20.73 -6.72 -34.30
C LYS A 14 21.28 -7.62 -33.20
N ARG A 15 22.51 -7.39 -32.72
CA ARG A 15 23.08 -8.11 -31.57
C ARG A 15 22.27 -7.91 -30.28
N GLY A 16 21.74 -6.71 -30.04
CA GLY A 16 20.83 -6.44 -28.92
C GLY A 16 19.53 -7.24 -29.03
N LEU A 17 18.88 -7.22 -30.19
CA LEU A 17 17.67 -8.01 -30.46
C LEU A 17 17.91 -9.51 -30.32
N VAL A 18 19.06 -10.01 -30.79
CA VAL A 18 19.48 -11.41 -30.60
C VAL A 18 19.59 -11.74 -29.11
N LYS A 19 20.27 -10.94 -28.30
CA LYS A 19 20.35 -11.16 -26.84
C LYS A 19 18.97 -11.14 -26.15
N VAL A 20 18.10 -10.22 -26.54
CA VAL A 20 16.73 -10.11 -26.01
C VAL A 20 15.91 -11.36 -26.35
N LEU A 21 16.00 -11.82 -27.59
CA LEU A 21 15.38 -13.04 -28.05
C LEU A 21 15.97 -14.27 -27.35
N GLU A 22 17.27 -14.34 -27.10
CA GLU A 22 17.90 -15.41 -26.30
C GLU A 22 17.35 -15.44 -24.86
N CYS A 23 17.17 -14.26 -24.25
CA CYS A 23 16.60 -14.10 -22.92
C CYS A 23 15.13 -14.58 -22.89
N VAL A 24 14.28 -14.09 -23.81
CA VAL A 24 12.89 -14.55 -23.95
C VAL A 24 12.83 -16.05 -24.20
N ALA A 25 13.73 -16.59 -25.03
CA ALA A 25 13.78 -18.02 -25.31
C ALA A 25 14.12 -18.84 -24.07
N THR A 26 15.04 -18.35 -23.24
CA THR A 26 15.48 -19.00 -22.01
C THR A 26 14.36 -18.98 -20.97
N ILE A 27 13.73 -17.82 -20.74
CA ILE A 27 12.60 -17.67 -19.80
C ILE A 27 11.39 -18.48 -20.28
N SER A 28 11.06 -18.42 -21.58
CA SER A 28 9.96 -19.21 -22.15
C SER A 28 10.24 -20.71 -22.08
N SER A 29 11.49 -21.14 -22.26
CA SER A 29 11.87 -22.55 -22.10
C SER A 29 11.77 -22.99 -20.63
N ALA A 30 12.07 -22.12 -19.67
CA ALA A 30 11.91 -22.39 -18.24
C ALA A 30 10.42 -22.44 -17.83
N ALA A 31 9.57 -21.57 -18.42
CA ALA A 31 8.13 -21.55 -18.21
C ALA A 31 7.38 -22.69 -18.94
N ALA A 32 8.03 -23.36 -19.91
CA ALA A 32 7.49 -24.52 -20.62
C ALA A 32 7.12 -25.69 -19.70
N VAL A 33 7.72 -25.74 -18.51
CA VAL A 33 7.42 -26.72 -17.46
C VAL A 33 6.00 -26.54 -16.90
N VAL A 34 5.47 -25.32 -16.93
CA VAL A 34 4.14 -24.95 -16.41
C VAL A 34 3.09 -24.88 -17.54
N ASN A 35 3.45 -24.37 -18.72
CA ASN A 35 2.58 -24.44 -19.90
C ASN A 35 3.40 -24.73 -21.18
N PRO A 36 3.10 -25.82 -21.93
CA PRO A 36 3.81 -26.21 -23.15
C PRO A 36 3.91 -25.12 -24.23
N ILE A 37 3.00 -24.13 -24.22
CA ILE A 37 2.98 -22.99 -25.15
C ILE A 37 4.27 -22.15 -25.05
N PHE A 38 4.86 -22.01 -23.86
CA PHE A 38 6.13 -21.29 -23.69
C PHE A 38 7.33 -22.07 -24.26
N GLY A 39 7.27 -23.40 -24.28
CA GLY A 39 8.28 -24.24 -24.93
C GLY A 39 8.32 -24.07 -26.45
N VAL A 40 7.16 -23.79 -27.06
CA VAL A 40 7.04 -23.49 -28.49
C VAL A 40 7.63 -22.10 -28.79
N ALA A 41 7.27 -21.08 -28.01
CA ALA A 41 7.84 -19.73 -28.14
C ALA A 41 9.38 -19.74 -27.98
N GLY A 42 9.91 -20.42 -26.96
CA GLY A 42 11.35 -20.51 -26.73
C GLY A 42 12.12 -21.28 -27.81
N SER A 43 11.54 -22.37 -28.32
CA SER A 43 12.15 -23.14 -29.41
C SER A 43 12.15 -22.37 -30.73
N LEU A 44 11.10 -21.61 -31.03
CA LEU A 44 11.01 -20.80 -32.25
C LEU A 44 11.94 -19.58 -32.22
N ILE A 45 12.04 -18.89 -31.08
CA ILE A 45 12.96 -17.77 -30.93
C ILE A 45 14.41 -18.25 -31.13
N ARG A 46 14.74 -19.45 -30.66
CA ARG A 46 16.05 -20.10 -30.88
C ARG A 46 16.33 -20.48 -32.34
N VAL A 47 15.29 -20.70 -33.16
CA VAL A 47 15.43 -20.91 -34.61
C VAL A 47 15.68 -19.57 -35.34
N VAL A 48 14.91 -18.52 -35.01
CA VAL A 48 15.08 -17.14 -35.52
C VAL A 48 16.48 -16.58 -35.23
N LEU A 49 17.09 -16.97 -34.10
CA LEU A 49 18.45 -16.57 -33.71
C LEU A 49 19.55 -17.16 -34.62
N HIS A 50 19.29 -18.30 -35.27
CA HIS A 50 20.28 -18.98 -36.08
C HIS A 50 20.14 -18.74 -37.59
N HIS A 51 18.94 -18.35 -38.08
CA HIS A 51 18.71 -17.92 -39.46
C HIS A 51 17.69 -16.76 -39.44
N VAL A 52 18.07 -15.58 -39.93
CA VAL A 52 17.14 -14.46 -40.09
C VAL A 52 16.67 -14.47 -41.54
N ASP A 53 15.64 -15.25 -41.85
CA ASP A 53 14.88 -15.15 -43.09
C ASP A 53 13.43 -14.73 -42.82
N ASP A 54 12.72 -14.33 -43.88
CA ASP A 54 11.32 -13.90 -43.80
C ASP A 54 10.38 -15.03 -43.34
N GLU A 55 10.78 -16.31 -43.47
CA GLU A 55 9.96 -17.47 -43.12
C GLU A 55 9.88 -17.65 -41.60
N ASP A 56 11.00 -17.48 -40.91
CA ASP A 56 11.08 -17.56 -39.45
C ASP A 56 10.30 -16.43 -38.74
N ILE A 57 10.32 -15.21 -39.29
CA ILE A 57 9.52 -14.07 -38.79
C ILE A 57 8.01 -14.33 -38.95
N GLN A 58 7.58 -14.88 -40.09
CA GLN A 58 6.18 -15.23 -40.32
C GLN A 58 5.70 -16.37 -39.43
N LYS A 59 6.58 -17.31 -39.09
CA LYS A 59 6.28 -18.39 -38.15
C LYS A 59 6.05 -17.86 -36.73
N LEU A 60 6.92 -16.96 -36.27
CA LEU A 60 6.79 -16.28 -34.97
C LEU A 60 5.45 -15.56 -34.82
N LYS A 61 5.02 -14.83 -35.86
CA LYS A 61 3.74 -14.11 -35.90
C LYS A 61 2.52 -15.02 -35.75
N ARG A 62 2.49 -16.16 -36.45
CA ARG A 62 1.36 -17.11 -36.40
C ARG A 62 1.20 -17.70 -35.00
N GLU A 63 2.31 -18.03 -34.35
CA GLU A 63 2.32 -18.60 -33.01
C GLU A 63 1.81 -17.58 -31.97
N PHE A 64 2.35 -16.35 -31.93
CA PHE A 64 1.86 -15.31 -31.00
C PHE A 64 0.37 -14.97 -31.25
N SER A 65 -0.08 -14.95 -32.50
CA SER A 65 -1.49 -14.71 -32.85
C SER A 65 -2.40 -15.86 -32.36
N SER A 66 -1.94 -17.10 -32.45
CA SER A 66 -2.67 -18.28 -31.95
C SER A 66 -2.80 -18.25 -30.43
N VAL A 67 -1.73 -17.85 -29.73
CA VAL A 67 -1.73 -17.70 -28.27
C VAL A 67 -2.69 -16.59 -27.84
N ASN A 68 -2.66 -15.42 -28.49
CA ASN A 68 -3.56 -14.31 -28.17
C ASN A 68 -5.04 -14.72 -28.24
N ARG A 69 -5.44 -15.44 -29.29
CA ARG A 69 -6.83 -15.92 -29.45
C ARG A 69 -7.24 -16.89 -28.35
N ALA A 70 -6.36 -17.82 -27.97
CA ALA A 70 -6.64 -18.77 -26.89
C ALA A 70 -6.80 -18.07 -25.52
N LEU A 71 -6.01 -17.02 -25.28
CA LEU A 71 -6.11 -16.21 -24.05
C LEU A 71 -7.43 -15.42 -23.98
N ASP A 72 -7.92 -14.89 -25.10
CA ASP A 72 -9.19 -14.16 -25.15
C ASP A 72 -10.39 -15.07 -24.83
N GLU A 73 -10.38 -16.33 -25.29
CA GLU A 73 -11.43 -17.34 -25.00
C GLU A 73 -11.46 -17.73 -23.51
N ILE A 74 -10.30 -17.84 -22.87
CA ILE A 74 -10.13 -18.15 -21.46
C ILE A 74 -10.70 -17.05 -20.56
N SER A 75 -10.52 -15.78 -20.92
CA SER A 75 -10.99 -14.63 -20.13
C SER A 75 -12.52 -14.59 -19.96
N GLN A 76 -13.27 -15.25 -20.84
CA GLN A 76 -14.74 -15.19 -20.89
C GLN A 76 -15.44 -16.14 -19.88
N GLN A 77 -14.76 -17.12 -19.29
CA GLN A 77 -15.40 -18.27 -18.63
C GLN A 77 -15.66 -18.19 -17.09
N ASN A 78 -15.22 -17.16 -16.35
CA ASN A 78 -15.11 -17.22 -14.86
C ASN A 78 -15.95 -16.17 -14.07
N ARG A 79 -17.20 -16.39 -13.59
CA ARG A 79 -17.93 -15.35 -12.78
C ARG A 79 -18.80 -15.84 -11.59
N GLN A 80 -18.63 -15.22 -10.39
CA GLN A 80 -19.51 -15.21 -9.17
C GLN A 80 -19.48 -13.82 -8.48
N ALA A 81 -20.57 -13.36 -7.83
CA ALA A 81 -20.86 -11.94 -7.53
C ALA A 81 -19.93 -11.11 -6.60
N LEU A 82 -19.46 -11.62 -5.45
CA LEU A 82 -18.64 -10.84 -4.50
C LEU A 82 -17.17 -10.77 -4.97
N LEU A 83 -16.69 -11.92 -5.43
CA LEU A 83 -15.43 -12.10 -6.12
C LEU A 83 -15.43 -11.35 -7.46
N GLN A 84 -16.60 -11.17 -8.09
CA GLN A 84 -16.78 -10.37 -9.29
C GLN A 84 -16.42 -8.90 -9.04
N ILE A 85 -16.75 -8.31 -7.88
CA ILE A 85 -16.45 -6.89 -7.60
C ILE A 85 -14.93 -6.65 -7.57
N ARG A 86 -14.17 -7.45 -6.80
CA ARG A 86 -12.70 -7.33 -6.75
C ARG A 86 -12.06 -7.62 -8.11
N LYS A 87 -12.54 -8.66 -8.79
CA LYS A 87 -12.06 -9.00 -10.13
C LYS A 87 -12.39 -7.91 -11.16
N GLU A 88 -13.58 -7.31 -11.12
CA GLU A 88 -13.95 -6.20 -12.02
C GLU A 88 -13.14 -4.94 -11.76
N THR A 89 -12.84 -4.63 -10.48
CA THR A 89 -11.91 -3.56 -10.12
C THR A 89 -10.52 -3.84 -10.70
N LEU A 90 -9.98 -5.04 -10.49
CA LEU A 90 -8.67 -5.44 -11.00
C LEU A 90 -8.63 -5.44 -12.54
N ASP A 91 -9.61 -6.05 -13.19
CA ASP A 91 -9.74 -6.08 -14.65
C ASP A 91 -9.79 -4.65 -15.18
N LYS A 92 -10.52 -3.74 -14.52
CA LYS A 92 -10.55 -2.32 -14.89
C LYS A 92 -9.20 -1.62 -14.73
N GLN A 93 -8.43 -1.94 -13.68
CA GLN A 93 -7.10 -1.37 -13.44
C GLN A 93 -6.11 -1.78 -14.53
N TYR A 94 -6.05 -3.07 -14.86
CA TYR A 94 -5.03 -3.61 -15.77
C TYR A 94 -5.48 -3.72 -17.22
N HIS A 95 -6.75 -3.44 -17.55
CA HIS A 95 -7.24 -3.48 -18.93
C HIS A 95 -6.45 -2.55 -19.86
N GLU A 96 -6.29 -1.28 -19.47
CA GLU A 96 -5.54 -0.30 -20.26
C GLU A 96 -4.06 -0.70 -20.39
N VAL A 97 -3.47 -1.25 -19.32
CA VAL A 97 -2.08 -1.74 -19.30
C VAL A 97 -1.88 -2.85 -20.33
N GLU A 98 -2.78 -3.82 -20.38
CA GLU A 98 -2.73 -4.92 -21.33
C GLU A 98 -2.97 -4.45 -22.77
N GLU A 99 -3.95 -3.59 -23.01
CA GLU A 99 -4.21 -3.03 -24.34
C GLU A 99 -2.99 -2.27 -24.88
N ASN A 100 -2.36 -1.45 -24.03
CA ASN A 100 -1.15 -0.72 -24.38
C ASN A 100 0.01 -1.67 -24.73
N ILE A 101 0.28 -2.69 -23.89
CA ILE A 101 1.35 -3.68 -24.17
C ILE A 101 1.11 -4.40 -25.50
N ARG A 102 -0.13 -4.84 -25.77
CA ARG A 102 -0.51 -5.47 -27.04
C ARG A 102 -0.29 -4.49 -28.21
N ASN A 103 -0.66 -3.22 -28.06
CA ASN A 103 -0.48 -2.20 -29.09
C ASN A 103 0.99 -1.89 -29.37
N GLN A 104 1.80 -1.75 -28.32
CA GLN A 104 3.25 -1.53 -28.38
C GLN A 104 3.94 -2.67 -29.16
N PHE A 105 3.65 -3.92 -28.82
CA PHE A 105 4.20 -5.07 -29.55
C PHE A 105 3.73 -5.11 -31.01
N ARG A 106 2.44 -4.87 -31.26
CA ARG A 106 1.89 -4.80 -32.62
C ARG A 106 2.61 -3.75 -33.46
N LYS A 107 2.90 -2.57 -32.91
CA LYS A 107 3.64 -1.50 -33.59
C LYS A 107 5.11 -1.85 -33.80
N PHE A 108 5.73 -2.53 -32.86
CA PHE A 108 7.08 -3.06 -33.04
C PHE A 108 7.15 -4.05 -34.22
N MET A 109 6.18 -4.97 -34.33
CA MET A 109 6.10 -5.90 -35.44
C MET A 109 5.90 -5.20 -36.80
N GLU A 110 5.23 -4.04 -36.85
CA GLU A 110 5.17 -3.23 -38.07
C GLU A 110 6.55 -2.76 -38.56
N ILE A 111 7.53 -2.57 -37.66
CA ILE A 111 8.93 -2.27 -38.05
C ILE A 111 9.60 -3.51 -38.63
N VAL A 112 9.47 -4.64 -37.94
CA VAL A 112 10.11 -5.91 -38.33
C VAL A 112 9.62 -6.36 -39.71
N GLU A 113 8.34 -6.13 -40.02
CA GLU A 113 7.71 -6.48 -41.30
C GLU A 113 7.90 -5.41 -42.39
N ALA A 114 8.51 -4.27 -42.08
CA ALA A 114 8.63 -3.18 -43.02
C ALA A 114 9.65 -3.49 -44.11
N LYS A 115 9.27 -3.19 -45.37
CA LYS A 115 10.25 -3.11 -46.46
C LYS A 115 11.31 -2.06 -46.12
N PRO A 116 12.58 -2.20 -46.58
CA PRO A 116 13.67 -1.28 -46.25
C PRO A 116 13.33 0.20 -46.41
N GLU A 117 12.57 0.54 -47.46
CA GLU A 117 12.10 1.90 -47.79
C GLU A 117 11.13 2.51 -46.77
N HIS A 118 10.51 1.70 -45.91
CA HIS A 118 9.50 2.12 -44.94
C HIS A 118 9.94 1.93 -43.49
N VAL A 119 11.06 1.24 -43.25
CA VAL A 119 11.57 0.94 -41.90
C VAL A 119 11.67 2.21 -41.05
N GLN A 120 12.24 3.30 -41.58
CA GLN A 120 12.42 4.52 -40.80
C GLN A 120 11.09 5.14 -40.37
N ARG A 121 10.14 5.29 -41.31
CA ARG A 121 8.80 5.78 -41.00
C ARG A 121 8.11 4.91 -39.95
N LYS A 122 8.28 3.59 -40.03
CA LYS A 122 7.71 2.65 -39.06
C LYS A 122 8.38 2.73 -37.69
N LYS A 123 9.68 3.02 -37.62
CA LYS A 123 10.37 3.32 -36.37
C LYS A 123 9.81 4.57 -35.70
N ASP A 124 9.63 5.64 -36.48
CA ASP A 124 9.08 6.90 -35.97
C ASP A 124 7.64 6.69 -35.46
N ASP A 125 6.79 6.02 -36.25
CA ASP A 125 5.41 5.65 -35.88
C ASP A 125 5.37 4.79 -34.59
N PHE A 126 6.30 3.85 -34.44
CA PHE A 126 6.41 3.00 -33.25
C PHE A 126 6.82 3.80 -32.02
N VAL A 127 7.88 4.61 -32.11
CA VAL A 127 8.35 5.42 -30.98
C VAL A 127 7.25 6.38 -30.52
N GLU A 128 6.56 7.05 -31.45
CA GLU A 128 5.46 7.94 -31.12
C GLU A 128 4.31 7.20 -30.44
N SER A 129 3.86 6.07 -31.01
CA SER A 129 2.80 5.23 -30.41
C SER A 129 3.21 4.73 -29.04
N PHE A 130 4.43 4.23 -28.89
CA PHE A 130 4.94 3.67 -27.63
C PHE A 130 4.92 4.73 -26.52
N ILE A 131 5.36 5.96 -26.82
CA ILE A 131 5.31 7.06 -25.84
C ILE A 131 3.86 7.46 -25.52
N ASN A 132 2.97 7.49 -26.52
CA ASN A 132 1.56 7.83 -26.29
C ASN A 132 0.83 6.75 -25.47
N ASP A 133 1.24 5.50 -25.61
CA ASP A 133 0.76 4.36 -24.83
C ASP A 133 1.51 4.25 -23.48
N LYS A 134 1.82 5.36 -22.80
CA LYS A 134 2.53 5.36 -21.50
C LYS A 134 3.87 4.61 -21.50
N ASP A 135 4.66 4.78 -22.54
CA ASP A 135 6.05 4.30 -22.67
C ASP A 135 6.35 2.94 -21.99
N ASP A 136 7.37 2.87 -21.14
CA ASP A 136 7.74 1.65 -20.41
C ASP A 136 6.91 1.45 -19.13
N GLN A 137 6.09 2.43 -18.72
CA GLN A 137 5.27 2.37 -17.51
C GLN A 137 4.38 1.13 -17.45
N ASN A 138 3.73 0.71 -18.56
CA ASN A 138 2.82 -0.44 -18.53
C ASN A 138 3.52 -1.73 -18.05
N MET A 139 4.78 -1.93 -18.44
CA MET A 139 5.54 -3.12 -18.05
C MET A 139 5.82 -3.11 -16.53
N TYR A 140 6.22 -1.97 -15.97
CA TYR A 140 6.44 -1.84 -14.52
C TYR A 140 5.14 -1.96 -13.72
N THR A 141 4.04 -1.36 -14.21
CA THR A 141 2.72 -1.50 -13.59
C THR A 141 2.29 -2.97 -13.55
N LEU A 142 2.46 -3.72 -14.64
CA LEU A 142 2.15 -5.16 -14.68
C LEU A 142 3.06 -5.96 -13.74
N TYR A 143 4.36 -5.65 -13.72
CA TYR A 143 5.33 -6.27 -12.80
C TYR A 143 4.91 -6.09 -11.34
N ASP A 144 4.67 -4.85 -10.91
CA ASP A 144 4.27 -4.55 -9.53
C ASP A 144 2.97 -5.27 -9.15
N GLY A 145 2.02 -5.32 -10.09
CA GLY A 145 0.75 -6.04 -9.92
C GLY A 145 0.90 -7.54 -9.71
N VAL A 146 1.84 -8.20 -10.40
CA VAL A 146 2.12 -9.64 -10.22
C VAL A 146 2.92 -9.90 -8.95
N MET A 147 3.93 -9.08 -8.68
CA MET A 147 4.74 -9.22 -7.47
C MET A 147 3.95 -8.94 -6.19
N GLY A 148 2.77 -8.32 -6.32
CA GLY A 148 1.93 -7.94 -5.20
C GLY A 148 2.56 -6.83 -4.37
N LYS A 149 3.31 -5.93 -5.04
CA LYS A 149 3.79 -4.71 -4.40
C LYS A 149 2.59 -3.93 -3.91
N ARG A 150 2.57 -3.65 -2.61
CA ARG A 150 1.40 -3.14 -1.90
C ARG A 150 1.31 -1.64 -2.15
N LYS A 151 0.61 -1.23 -3.19
CA LYS A 151 0.30 0.16 -3.49
C LYS A 151 -1.02 0.59 -2.81
N LEU A 152 -1.25 1.89 -2.65
CA LEU A 152 -2.45 2.44 -1.99
C LEU A 152 -3.74 2.05 -2.70
N PHE A 153 -3.72 2.13 -4.03
CA PHE A 153 -4.90 2.04 -4.87
C PHE A 153 -4.80 0.89 -5.88
N SER A 154 -3.84 -0.02 -5.73
CA SER A 154 -3.64 -1.15 -6.65
C SER A 154 -3.85 -2.49 -5.95
N GLN A 155 -4.43 -3.46 -6.67
CA GLN A 155 -4.64 -4.79 -6.14
C GLN A 155 -3.64 -5.82 -6.71
N PRO A 156 -3.13 -6.76 -5.88
CA PRO A 156 -2.25 -7.84 -6.33
C PRO A 156 -2.99 -8.83 -7.25
N ILE A 157 -2.50 -9.02 -8.47
CA ILE A 157 -3.17 -9.79 -9.52
C ILE A 157 -3.35 -11.26 -9.10
N LEU A 158 -2.27 -11.90 -8.63
CA LEU A 158 -2.28 -13.32 -8.27
C LEU A 158 -3.19 -13.60 -7.07
N ASP A 159 -3.13 -12.76 -6.03
CA ASP A 159 -3.92 -12.95 -4.81
C ASP A 159 -5.42 -12.79 -5.09
N VAL A 160 -5.81 -11.79 -5.88
CA VAL A 160 -7.21 -11.58 -6.27
C VAL A 160 -7.75 -12.76 -7.07
N TYR A 161 -6.98 -13.26 -8.05
CA TYR A 161 -7.38 -14.41 -8.84
C TYR A 161 -7.39 -15.72 -8.04
N MET A 162 -6.46 -15.91 -7.11
CA MET A 162 -6.42 -17.07 -6.21
C MET A 162 -7.66 -17.09 -5.31
N LYS A 163 -7.98 -15.95 -4.68
CA LYS A 163 -9.19 -15.79 -3.86
C LYS A 163 -10.46 -15.97 -4.70
N HIS A 164 -10.48 -15.42 -5.93
CA HIS A 164 -11.61 -15.56 -6.87
C HIS A 164 -11.85 -17.00 -7.32
N SER A 165 -10.77 -17.71 -7.62
CA SER A 165 -10.84 -19.08 -8.13
C SER A 165 -11.06 -20.12 -7.03
N GLN A 166 -11.05 -19.71 -5.75
CA GLN A 166 -10.98 -20.63 -4.60
C GLN A 166 -9.83 -21.63 -4.72
N GLY A 167 -8.73 -21.21 -5.35
CA GLY A 167 -7.61 -22.09 -5.66
C GLY A 167 -7.83 -23.04 -6.83
N ASP A 168 -8.78 -22.79 -7.73
CA ASP A 168 -8.92 -23.58 -8.97
C ASP A 168 -7.63 -23.48 -9.80
N GLN A 169 -6.92 -24.62 -9.83
CA GLN A 169 -5.63 -24.75 -10.50
C GLN A 169 -5.70 -24.35 -11.97
N ARG A 170 -6.78 -24.69 -12.68
CA ARG A 170 -6.92 -24.38 -14.10
C ARG A 170 -7.10 -22.88 -14.34
N VAL A 171 -7.80 -22.19 -13.45
CA VAL A 171 -7.94 -20.72 -13.51
C VAL A 171 -6.59 -20.03 -13.27
N MET A 172 -5.81 -20.51 -12.31
CA MET A 172 -4.48 -19.97 -12.02
C MET A 172 -3.46 -20.27 -13.14
N GLU A 173 -3.46 -21.48 -13.70
CA GLU A 173 -2.63 -21.84 -14.87
C GLU A 173 -2.93 -20.94 -16.08
N ASN A 174 -4.21 -20.70 -16.34
CA ASN A 174 -4.69 -19.81 -17.40
C ASN A 174 -4.24 -18.36 -17.20
N LEU A 175 -4.34 -17.83 -15.98
CA LEU A 175 -3.85 -16.50 -15.63
C LEU A 175 -2.34 -16.37 -15.83
N CYS A 176 -1.56 -17.32 -15.29
CA CYS A 176 -0.10 -17.32 -15.42
C CYS A 176 0.31 -17.37 -16.90
N THR A 177 -0.43 -18.13 -17.72
CA THR A 177 -0.22 -18.17 -19.17
C THR A 177 -0.48 -16.81 -19.83
N ARG A 178 -1.55 -16.11 -19.46
CA ARG A 178 -1.85 -14.76 -19.96
C ARG A 178 -0.75 -13.78 -19.58
N LEU A 179 -0.36 -13.77 -18.31
CA LEU A 179 0.65 -12.85 -17.79
C LEU A 179 2.00 -13.08 -18.45
N ALA A 180 2.46 -14.32 -18.52
CA ALA A 180 3.75 -14.61 -19.17
C ALA A 180 3.73 -14.28 -20.68
N TYR A 181 2.60 -14.42 -21.38
CA TYR A 181 2.47 -13.89 -22.75
C TYR A 181 2.64 -12.37 -22.80
N LEU A 182 1.95 -11.62 -21.93
CA LEU A 182 2.05 -10.16 -21.88
C LEU A 182 3.46 -9.68 -21.58
N PHE A 183 4.12 -10.31 -20.60
CA PHE A 183 5.51 -10.03 -20.28
C PHE A 183 6.46 -10.31 -21.45
N CYS A 184 6.27 -11.41 -22.18
CA CYS A 184 7.10 -11.73 -23.34
C CYS A 184 6.96 -10.67 -24.44
N ILE A 185 5.73 -10.36 -24.86
CA ILE A 185 5.51 -9.39 -25.95
C ILE A 185 5.91 -7.98 -25.55
N GLY A 186 5.67 -7.61 -24.29
CA GLY A 186 6.02 -6.30 -23.75
C GLY A 186 7.52 -6.12 -23.59
N PHE A 187 8.26 -7.13 -23.12
CA PHE A 187 9.72 -7.09 -23.04
C PHE A 187 10.36 -6.95 -24.43
N ILE A 188 9.88 -7.67 -25.45
CA ILE A 188 10.36 -7.52 -26.83
C ILE A 188 10.16 -6.08 -27.32
N ALA A 189 8.96 -5.52 -27.14
CA ALA A 189 8.65 -4.17 -27.57
C ALA A 189 9.51 -3.13 -26.80
N LEU A 190 9.66 -3.31 -25.49
CA LEU A 190 10.43 -2.44 -24.61
C LEU A 190 11.92 -2.38 -25.00
N MET A 191 12.53 -3.54 -25.25
CA MET A 191 13.93 -3.58 -25.67
C MET A 191 14.11 -3.01 -27.08
N GLY A 192 13.15 -3.23 -27.98
CA GLY A 192 13.10 -2.56 -29.28
C GLY A 192 13.06 -1.04 -29.16
N TYR A 193 12.26 -0.52 -28.22
CA TYR A 193 12.15 0.92 -27.93
C TYR A 193 13.47 1.50 -27.40
N TYR A 194 14.07 0.91 -26.37
CA TYR A 194 15.37 1.36 -25.84
C TYR A 194 16.49 1.29 -26.89
N GLY A 195 16.46 0.27 -27.76
CA GLY A 195 17.44 0.11 -28.82
C GLY A 195 17.36 1.20 -29.89
N ILE A 196 16.14 1.66 -30.21
CA ILE A 196 15.94 2.78 -31.14
C ILE A 196 16.37 4.11 -30.51
N LEU A 197 16.17 4.28 -29.21
CA LEU A 197 16.56 5.51 -28.49
C LEU A 197 18.06 5.58 -28.13
N GLY A 198 18.78 4.47 -28.25
CA GLY A 198 20.19 4.39 -27.87
C GLY A 198 20.42 4.44 -26.35
N ASP A 199 19.48 3.94 -25.54
CA ASP A 199 19.66 3.78 -24.09
C ASP A 199 20.63 2.62 -23.77
N ASP A 200 20.97 2.43 -22.50
CA ASP A 200 21.80 1.33 -22.00
C ASP A 200 21.06 -0.01 -22.10
N LEU A 201 21.07 -0.61 -23.29
CA LEU A 201 20.44 -1.90 -23.55
C LEU A 201 20.97 -3.02 -22.66
N GLU A 202 22.23 -2.97 -22.24
CA GLU A 202 22.82 -4.01 -21.39
C GLU A 202 22.23 -3.92 -19.98
N SER A 203 22.28 -2.73 -19.38
CA SER A 203 21.66 -2.48 -18.07
C SER A 203 20.16 -2.76 -18.07
N ARG A 204 19.44 -2.36 -19.13
CA ARG A 204 17.99 -2.61 -19.24
C ARG A 204 17.67 -4.09 -19.43
N ASN A 205 18.50 -4.83 -20.14
CA ASN A 205 18.33 -6.26 -20.32
C ASN A 205 18.57 -7.01 -19.01
N GLU A 206 19.62 -6.65 -18.25
CA GLU A 206 19.89 -7.23 -16.93
C GLU A 206 18.73 -7.00 -15.94
N GLU A 207 18.25 -5.75 -15.85
CA GLU A 207 17.10 -5.37 -15.01
C GLU A 207 15.86 -6.21 -15.33
N TRP A 208 15.50 -6.29 -16.61
CA TRP A 208 14.29 -6.98 -17.03
C TRP A 208 14.42 -8.50 -17.03
N GLU A 209 15.62 -9.05 -17.22
CA GLU A 209 15.89 -10.47 -17.04
C GLU A 209 15.65 -10.89 -15.57
N GLU A 210 16.13 -10.10 -14.62
CA GLU A 210 15.87 -10.32 -13.19
C GLU A 210 14.37 -10.18 -12.86
N ASN A 211 13.71 -9.13 -13.34
CA ASN A 211 12.27 -8.94 -13.13
C ASN A 211 11.44 -10.12 -13.69
N MET A 212 11.78 -10.60 -14.89
CA MET A 212 11.09 -11.72 -15.51
C MET A 212 11.28 -13.02 -14.72
N LYS A 213 12.48 -13.22 -14.15
CA LYS A 213 12.75 -14.34 -13.26
C LYS A 213 11.93 -14.25 -11.97
N ASN A 214 11.87 -13.07 -11.35
CA ASN A 214 11.07 -12.84 -10.15
C ASN A 214 9.57 -13.11 -10.41
N VAL A 215 9.05 -12.65 -11.55
CA VAL A 215 7.67 -12.92 -11.99
C VAL A 215 7.43 -14.42 -12.14
N GLN A 216 8.37 -15.13 -12.77
CA GLN A 216 8.26 -16.58 -12.94
C GLN A 216 8.28 -17.31 -11.59
N GLU A 217 9.19 -16.95 -10.68
CA GLU A 217 9.26 -17.51 -9.34
C GLU A 217 7.96 -17.24 -8.57
N LYS A 218 7.45 -15.99 -8.62
CA LYS A 218 6.19 -15.60 -7.97
C LYS A 218 4.98 -16.39 -8.47
N MET A 219 4.91 -16.71 -9.76
CA MET A 219 3.86 -17.56 -10.34
C MET A 219 3.98 -19.03 -9.94
N GLN A 220 5.17 -19.48 -9.51
CA GLN A 220 5.46 -20.86 -9.14
C GLN A 220 5.45 -21.10 -7.61
N GLU A 221 5.53 -20.03 -6.82
CA GLU A 221 5.45 -20.12 -5.36
C GLU A 221 4.13 -20.82 -4.93
N PRO A 222 4.20 -21.92 -4.16
CA PRO A 222 3.01 -22.45 -3.51
C PRO A 222 2.51 -21.40 -2.54
N ILE A 223 1.37 -20.79 -2.85
CA ILE A 223 0.82 -19.63 -2.14
C ILE A 223 0.60 -20.01 -0.66
N PRO A 224 1.39 -19.48 0.28
CA PRO A 224 1.22 -19.80 1.70
C PRO A 224 0.02 -19.03 2.27
N GLU A 225 -0.69 -19.63 3.23
CA GLU A 225 -1.50 -18.88 4.19
C GLU A 225 -0.57 -18.02 5.06
N GLY A 226 -0.82 -16.71 5.09
CA GLY A 226 -0.46 -15.81 6.20
C GLY A 226 1.02 -15.60 6.53
N GLU A 227 1.53 -14.41 6.16
CA GLU A 227 2.62 -13.60 6.76
C GLU A 227 4.02 -14.22 7.02
N GLN A 228 5.08 -13.52 6.56
CA GLN A 228 6.14 -12.94 7.42
C GLN A 228 7.28 -12.24 6.63
N ASN A 229 7.66 -11.06 7.14
CA ASN A 229 8.96 -10.36 7.15
C ASN A 229 10.01 -10.58 6.04
N PHE A 230 10.49 -9.47 5.48
CA PHE A 230 11.88 -9.35 4.99
C PHE A 230 12.55 -8.08 5.50
N GLY A 231 13.57 -8.28 6.33
CA GLY A 231 14.55 -7.28 6.73
C GLY A 231 15.90 -7.50 6.03
N GLN A 232 16.42 -6.39 5.50
CA GLN A 232 17.82 -6.01 5.20
C GLN A 232 18.80 -7.02 4.59
N VAL A 233 19.40 -6.63 3.45
CA VAL A 233 20.87 -6.58 3.26
C VAL A 233 21.23 -5.51 2.22
N PHE A 234 22.03 -4.48 2.57
CA PHE A 234 23.14 -3.99 1.74
C PHE A 234 24.18 -3.28 2.62
N ARG A 235 25.40 -3.84 2.69
CA ARG A 235 26.62 -3.15 3.12
C ARG A 235 27.26 -2.50 1.89
N THR A 236 27.50 -1.20 1.93
CA THR A 236 28.29 -0.51 0.91
C THR A 236 29.78 -0.49 1.27
N ALA A 237 30.62 -0.72 0.27
CA ALA A 237 32.07 -0.59 0.33
C ALA A 237 32.48 0.88 0.22
N ASN A 238 33.56 1.24 0.91
CA ASN A 238 34.06 2.60 1.09
C ASN A 238 35.18 2.90 0.08
N PRO A 239 35.13 4.01 -0.68
CA PRO A 239 36.33 4.61 -1.26
C PRO A 239 36.73 5.90 -0.50
N GLN A 240 38.04 6.14 -0.44
CA GLN A 240 38.65 7.34 0.15
C GLN A 240 38.55 8.56 -0.79
N PRO A 241 38.42 9.79 -0.26
CA PRO A 241 38.19 10.98 -1.09
C PRO A 241 39.49 11.65 -1.53
N THR A 242 39.55 12.05 -2.81
CA THR A 242 40.45 13.09 -3.31
C THR A 242 39.86 14.46 -3.00
N ARG A 243 40.63 15.30 -2.27
CA ARG A 243 40.27 16.67 -1.89
C ARG A 243 40.09 17.57 -3.12
N GLN A 244 38.85 18.01 -3.35
CA GLN A 244 38.54 19.28 -4.00
C GLN A 244 37.67 20.13 -3.05
N MET A 245 37.71 21.45 -3.21
CA MET A 245 36.90 22.36 -2.38
C MET A 245 35.41 22.16 -2.68
N PRO A 246 34.52 22.16 -1.67
CA PRO A 246 33.13 21.78 -1.89
C PRO A 246 32.39 22.82 -2.73
N ASN A 247 31.66 22.33 -3.73
CA ASN A 247 30.73 23.12 -4.54
C ASN A 247 29.68 23.77 -3.61
N PRO A 248 29.26 25.03 -3.83
CA PRO A 248 28.15 25.65 -3.08
C PRO A 248 26.91 24.76 -2.95
N LEU A 249 26.57 23.97 -3.97
CA LEU A 249 25.43 23.03 -3.94
C LEU A 249 25.70 21.80 -3.06
N GLU A 250 26.94 21.32 -3.02
CA GLU A 250 27.34 20.21 -2.14
C GLU A 250 27.18 20.61 -0.66
N ARG A 251 27.42 21.89 -0.33
CA ARG A 251 27.16 22.43 1.02
C ARG A 251 25.67 22.43 1.36
N VAL A 252 24.79 22.75 0.40
CA VAL A 252 23.33 22.71 0.60
C VAL A 252 22.88 21.28 0.92
N VAL A 253 23.32 20.30 0.11
CA VAL A 253 23.00 18.88 0.36
C VAL A 253 23.55 18.41 1.72
N ALA A 254 24.78 18.78 2.06
CA ALA A 254 25.39 18.43 3.35
C ALA A 254 24.64 19.02 4.54
N GLN A 255 24.17 20.27 4.45
CA GLN A 255 23.39 20.93 5.51
C GLN A 255 22.01 20.29 5.72
N LYS A 256 21.41 19.69 4.68
CA LYS A 256 20.08 19.06 4.77
C LYS A 256 20.13 17.61 5.20
N LYS A 257 21.31 16.98 5.23
CA LYS A 257 21.47 15.56 5.55
C LYS A 257 20.83 15.16 6.89
N GLU A 258 21.14 15.85 7.98
CA GLU A 258 20.60 15.53 9.32
C GLU A 258 19.06 15.67 9.36
N ALA A 259 18.52 16.66 8.67
CA ALA A 259 17.08 16.86 8.58
C ALA A 259 16.41 15.76 7.73
N ILE A 260 17.05 15.30 6.65
CA ILE A 260 16.60 14.15 5.86
C ILE A 260 16.64 12.88 6.70
N GLU A 261 17.68 12.65 7.50
CA GLU A 261 17.78 11.50 8.42
C GLU A 261 16.56 11.45 9.36
N ALA A 262 16.15 12.59 9.93
CA ALA A 262 14.95 12.67 10.78
C ALA A 262 13.65 12.31 10.02
N VAL A 263 13.51 12.76 8.76
CA VAL A 263 12.36 12.40 7.91
C VAL A 263 12.34 10.90 7.61
N MET A 264 13.51 10.30 7.39
CA MET A 264 13.61 8.88 7.09
C MET A 264 13.29 8.01 8.32
N GLU A 265 13.68 8.46 9.52
CA GLU A 265 13.25 7.87 10.79
C GLU A 265 11.73 7.96 10.97
N MET A 266 11.11 9.10 10.64
CA MET A 266 9.65 9.25 10.66
C MET A 266 8.97 8.20 9.76
N PHE A 267 9.44 8.02 8.52
CA PHE A 267 8.90 6.98 7.63
C PHE A 267 9.15 5.56 8.15
N GLU A 268 10.24 5.32 8.89
CA GLU A 268 10.53 4.03 9.52
C GLU A 268 9.60 3.71 10.69
N ARG A 269 9.23 4.73 11.47
CA ARG A 269 8.31 4.59 12.62
C ARG A 269 6.85 4.54 12.20
N GLY A 270 6.54 4.85 10.94
CA GLY A 270 5.21 4.67 10.33
C GLY A 270 4.09 5.39 11.09
N ALA A 271 3.00 4.67 11.35
CA ALA A 271 1.78 5.18 11.98
C ALA A 271 1.99 5.84 13.36
N GLU A 272 3.05 5.50 14.08
CA GLU A 272 3.29 5.96 15.46
C GLU A 272 3.61 7.47 15.58
N VAL A 273 3.99 8.14 14.50
CA VAL A 273 4.54 9.52 14.53
C VAL A 273 3.63 10.56 13.86
N LEU A 274 2.58 10.13 13.16
CA LEU A 274 1.68 11.00 12.39
C LEU A 274 1.03 12.13 13.21
N ALA A 275 0.81 11.92 14.51
CA ALA A 275 0.11 12.89 15.37
C ALA A 275 0.96 14.13 15.75
N SER A 276 2.29 14.08 15.60
CA SER A 276 3.22 15.12 16.09
C SER A 276 4.05 15.84 15.03
N ALA A 277 4.03 15.39 13.77
CA ALA A 277 5.02 15.74 12.74
C ALA A 277 4.42 16.51 11.54
N VAL A 278 4.10 17.79 11.71
CA VAL A 278 3.59 18.66 10.62
C VAL A 278 4.75 19.47 10.02
N GLY A 279 4.89 19.44 8.70
CA GLY A 279 5.88 20.19 7.92
C GLY A 279 7.26 19.54 7.84
N GLU A 280 7.39 18.29 8.28
CA GLU A 280 8.71 17.63 8.38
C GLU A 280 9.28 17.21 7.03
N LEU A 281 8.47 17.12 5.97
CA LEU A 281 8.91 16.65 4.64
C LEU A 281 9.73 17.67 3.84
N CYS A 282 9.72 18.95 4.21
CA CYS A 282 10.37 20.03 3.45
C CYS A 282 11.87 19.79 3.12
N PRO A 283 12.71 19.23 4.02
CA PRO A 283 14.11 18.95 3.72
C PRO A 283 14.34 17.99 2.54
N LEU A 284 13.43 17.02 2.31
CA LEU A 284 13.51 16.14 1.14
C LEU A 284 13.24 16.90 -0.15
N PHE A 285 12.26 17.81 -0.14
CA PHE A 285 11.86 18.60 -1.30
C PHE A 285 12.98 19.56 -1.72
N GLU A 286 13.55 20.26 -0.75
CA GLU A 286 14.66 21.21 -0.95
C GLU A 286 15.94 20.54 -1.47
N ALA A 287 16.11 19.23 -1.27
CA ALA A 287 17.28 18.50 -1.74
C ALA A 287 17.12 17.93 -3.17
N SER A 288 15.91 17.91 -3.72
CA SER A 288 15.59 17.18 -4.96
C SER A 288 16.33 17.73 -6.19
N ALA A 289 16.25 19.04 -6.46
CA ALA A 289 16.95 19.60 -7.61
C ALA A 289 18.46 19.79 -7.40
N PRO A 290 18.97 20.21 -6.22
CA PRO A 290 20.41 20.27 -5.98
C PRO A 290 21.11 18.92 -6.22
N VAL A 291 20.52 17.81 -5.77
CA VAL A 291 21.04 16.46 -6.03
C VAL A 291 20.99 16.14 -7.52
N LEU A 292 19.87 16.40 -8.19
CA LEU A 292 19.75 16.18 -9.64
C LEU A 292 20.79 16.96 -10.43
N ARG A 293 21.01 18.24 -10.09
CA ARG A 293 22.01 19.10 -10.72
C ARG A 293 23.42 18.56 -10.54
N LEU A 294 23.80 18.21 -9.32
CA LEU A 294 25.13 17.66 -9.01
C LEU A 294 25.37 16.34 -9.75
N VAL A 295 24.36 15.49 -9.86
CA VAL A 295 24.47 14.24 -10.64
C VAL A 295 24.63 14.53 -12.13
N LEU A 296 23.86 15.46 -12.71
CA LEU A 296 24.02 15.83 -14.12
C LEU A 296 25.40 16.45 -14.42
N ASP A 297 25.98 17.18 -13.47
CA ASP A 297 27.34 17.75 -13.55
C ASP A 297 28.45 16.69 -13.30
N ASN A 298 28.09 15.41 -13.11
CA ASN A 298 29.00 14.30 -12.78
C ASN A 298 29.82 14.54 -11.49
N VAL A 299 29.23 15.20 -10.50
CA VAL A 299 29.87 15.43 -9.19
C VAL A 299 29.66 14.20 -8.31
N GLU A 300 30.76 13.57 -7.90
CA GLU A 300 30.75 12.48 -6.94
C GLU A 300 31.03 13.01 -5.53
N SER A 301 30.04 12.96 -4.64
CA SER A 301 30.22 13.20 -3.20
C SER A 301 29.48 12.19 -2.35
N LYS A 302 29.94 12.00 -1.11
CA LYS A 302 29.33 11.04 -0.18
C LYS A 302 27.92 11.48 0.21
N GLU A 303 27.72 12.78 0.31
CA GLU A 303 26.47 13.43 0.68
C GLU A 303 25.43 13.31 -0.45
N VAL A 304 25.84 13.54 -1.71
CA VAL A 304 24.96 13.33 -2.88
C VAL A 304 24.55 11.86 -3.00
N THR A 305 25.51 10.95 -2.82
CA THR A 305 25.23 9.51 -2.83
C THR A 305 24.24 9.13 -1.73
N TYR A 306 24.46 9.63 -0.50
CA TYR A 306 23.58 9.37 0.63
C TYR A 306 22.14 9.84 0.38
N VAL A 307 21.93 11.08 -0.08
CA VAL A 307 20.57 11.59 -0.33
C VAL A 307 19.89 10.86 -1.48
N LYS A 308 20.64 10.53 -2.54
CA LYS A 308 20.15 9.65 -3.61
C LYS A 308 19.67 8.31 -3.05
N ASP A 309 20.43 7.69 -2.16
CA ASP A 309 20.04 6.42 -1.54
C ASP A 309 18.77 6.58 -0.68
N GLN A 310 18.59 7.71 0.02
CA GLN A 310 17.34 7.97 0.76
C GLN A 310 16.12 8.09 -0.16
N PHE A 311 16.25 8.71 -1.34
CA PHE A 311 15.17 8.73 -2.33
C PHE A 311 14.76 7.32 -2.78
N LEU A 312 15.72 6.40 -2.92
CA LEU A 312 15.45 4.99 -3.23
C LEU A 312 14.75 4.26 -2.07
N VAL A 313 15.10 4.60 -0.82
CA VAL A 313 14.43 4.05 0.36
C VAL A 313 12.96 4.49 0.41
N VAL A 314 12.65 5.78 0.17
CA VAL A 314 11.26 6.26 0.14
C VAL A 314 10.43 5.48 -0.90
N ARG A 315 11.00 5.21 -2.08
CA ARG A 315 10.37 4.35 -3.11
C ARG A 315 10.04 2.95 -2.61
N SER A 316 10.96 2.34 -1.85
CA SER A 316 10.78 0.97 -1.33
C SER A 316 9.77 0.88 -0.19
N LYS A 317 9.51 1.99 0.52
CA LYS A 317 8.67 1.96 1.71
C LYS A 317 7.19 1.81 1.38
N LEU A 318 6.70 2.20 0.19
CA LEU A 318 5.29 2.13 -0.19
C LEU A 318 4.61 0.76 0.02
N ASP A 319 5.35 -0.35 0.16
CA ASP A 319 4.83 -1.71 0.26
C ASP A 319 4.25 -2.13 1.63
N VAL A 320 3.23 -1.46 2.21
CA VAL A 320 2.39 -2.08 3.27
C VAL A 320 1.01 -1.42 3.31
N LEU A 321 -0.02 -2.18 2.96
CA LEU A 321 -1.35 -2.15 3.57
C LEU A 321 -1.89 -3.58 3.46
N SER A 322 -2.40 -4.14 4.55
CA SER A 322 -3.20 -5.36 4.50
C SER A 322 -4.54 -5.03 5.14
N SER A 323 -5.62 -5.00 4.36
CA SER A 323 -6.96 -4.98 4.94
C SER A 323 -7.56 -6.38 4.86
N GLN A 324 -7.85 -6.93 6.05
CA GLN A 324 -8.67 -8.12 6.22
C GLN A 324 -10.11 -7.64 6.47
N ILE A 325 -10.77 -7.12 5.44
CA ILE A 325 -12.20 -6.77 5.53
C ILE A 325 -12.98 -7.56 4.47
N GLU A 326 -14.06 -8.20 4.92
CA GLU A 326 -14.91 -9.07 4.10
C GLU A 326 -16.30 -8.47 3.84
N ASP A 327 -16.54 -7.23 4.25
CA ASP A 327 -17.81 -6.53 4.04
C ASP A 327 -17.97 -6.02 2.59
N ILE A 328 -19.11 -6.31 1.96
CA ILE A 328 -19.42 -5.96 0.56
C ILE A 328 -19.40 -4.45 0.34
N ASN A 329 -20.02 -3.66 1.24
CA ASN A 329 -20.11 -2.22 1.06
C ASN A 329 -18.73 -1.56 1.18
N SER A 330 -17.92 -2.08 2.11
CA SER A 330 -16.54 -1.65 2.31
C SER A 330 -15.68 -1.96 1.10
N GLU A 331 -15.81 -3.15 0.53
CA GLU A 331 -15.12 -3.55 -0.71
C GLU A 331 -15.55 -2.75 -1.94
N ILE A 332 -16.83 -2.38 -2.06
CA ILE A 332 -17.30 -1.49 -3.14
C ILE A 332 -16.71 -0.09 -3.00
N LYS A 333 -16.71 0.47 -1.78
CA LYS A 333 -16.14 1.81 -1.52
C LYS A 333 -14.64 1.84 -1.79
N LYS A 334 -13.91 0.83 -1.30
CA LYS A 334 -12.49 0.64 -1.58
C LYS A 334 -12.23 0.49 -3.08
N GLY A 335 -12.93 -0.43 -3.74
CA GLY A 335 -12.78 -0.68 -5.17
C GLY A 335 -13.09 0.54 -6.06
N ARG A 336 -13.96 1.46 -5.58
CA ARG A 336 -14.21 2.75 -6.23
C ARG A 336 -13.01 3.69 -6.11
N LEU A 337 -12.43 3.84 -4.92
CA LEU A 337 -11.20 4.63 -4.72
C LEU A 337 -10.05 4.06 -5.54
N ASP A 338 -9.84 2.74 -5.46
CA ASP A 338 -8.85 2.00 -6.22
C ASP A 338 -8.98 2.32 -7.70
N SER A 339 -10.18 2.18 -8.27
CA SER A 339 -10.44 2.50 -9.67
C SER A 339 -10.21 3.97 -10.03
N GLN A 340 -10.44 4.89 -9.10
CA GLN A 340 -10.37 6.33 -9.33
C GLN A 340 -8.93 6.85 -9.30
N PHE A 341 -8.11 6.33 -8.38
CA PHE A 341 -6.76 6.83 -8.12
C PHE A 341 -5.64 5.89 -8.58
N PHE A 342 -5.96 4.69 -9.07
CA PHE A 342 -4.96 3.76 -9.63
C PHE A 342 -4.06 4.42 -10.68
N SER A 343 -4.63 5.08 -11.69
CA SER A 343 -3.82 5.72 -12.73
C SER A 343 -3.00 6.89 -12.20
N VAL A 344 -3.52 7.64 -11.21
CA VAL A 344 -2.81 8.75 -10.56
C VAL A 344 -1.58 8.22 -9.81
N GLU A 345 -1.74 7.15 -9.04
CA GLU A 345 -0.66 6.48 -8.32
C GLU A 345 0.38 5.90 -9.28
N GLU A 346 -0.04 5.15 -10.30
CA GLU A 346 0.87 4.58 -11.30
C GLU A 346 1.68 5.65 -12.03
N ASN A 347 1.04 6.77 -12.38
CA ASN A 347 1.72 7.87 -13.04
C ASN A 347 2.75 8.52 -12.12
N ILE A 348 2.42 8.78 -10.85
CA ILE A 348 3.36 9.37 -9.87
C ILE A 348 4.57 8.45 -9.66
N CYS A 349 4.32 7.15 -9.43
CA CYS A 349 5.39 6.16 -9.24
C CYS A 349 6.32 6.09 -10.46
N ASN A 350 5.78 6.15 -11.67
CA ASN A 350 6.58 6.11 -12.90
C ASN A 350 7.32 7.41 -13.20
N GLN A 351 6.71 8.57 -12.91
CA GLN A 351 7.39 9.86 -12.96
C GLN A 351 8.61 9.88 -12.04
N PHE A 352 8.47 9.36 -10.83
CA PHE A 352 9.57 9.24 -9.88
C PHE A 352 10.62 8.22 -10.33
N ARG A 353 10.22 7.07 -10.86
CA ARG A 353 11.16 6.09 -11.45
C ARG A 353 12.00 6.74 -12.55
N LYS A 354 11.40 7.50 -13.46
CA LYS A 354 12.11 8.22 -14.53
C LYS A 354 13.06 9.30 -14.00
N TYR A 355 12.71 9.94 -12.89
CA TYR A 355 13.62 10.85 -12.20
C TYR A 355 14.83 10.10 -11.62
N ILE A 356 14.60 8.96 -10.95
CA ILE A 356 15.66 8.09 -10.43
C ILE A 356 16.56 7.53 -11.54
N ASP A 357 15.97 7.16 -12.69
CA ASP A 357 16.70 6.69 -13.87
C ASP A 357 17.81 7.69 -14.28
N ILE A 358 17.57 9.01 -14.15
CA ILE A 358 18.59 10.04 -14.40
C ILE A 358 19.70 9.96 -13.35
N LEU A 359 19.34 9.82 -12.08
CA LEU A 359 20.28 9.81 -10.96
C LEU A 359 21.21 8.58 -10.98
N GLU A 360 20.73 7.46 -11.51
CA GLU A 360 21.48 6.20 -11.61
C GLU A 360 22.17 5.99 -12.98
N ALA A 361 22.00 6.93 -13.92
CA ALA A 361 22.54 6.80 -15.26
C ALA A 361 24.06 6.91 -15.29
N LYS A 362 24.72 6.04 -16.08
CA LYS A 362 26.11 6.27 -16.49
C LYS A 362 26.21 7.58 -17.28
N PRO A 363 27.35 8.30 -17.23
CA PRO A 363 27.50 9.63 -17.85
C PRO A 363 27.03 9.71 -19.31
N GLU A 364 27.31 8.70 -20.12
CA GLU A 364 26.96 8.61 -21.54
C GLU A 364 25.45 8.47 -21.82
N TYR A 365 24.66 8.01 -20.84
CA TYR A 365 23.21 7.82 -20.99
C TYR A 365 22.36 8.88 -20.28
N LYS A 366 22.98 9.80 -19.51
CA LYS A 366 22.28 10.85 -18.75
C LYS A 366 21.37 11.71 -19.61
N GLU A 367 21.84 12.15 -20.78
CA GLU A 367 21.04 13.01 -21.67
C GLU A 367 19.84 12.26 -22.29
N VAL A 368 19.99 10.96 -22.58
CA VAL A 368 18.89 10.13 -23.08
C VAL A 368 17.83 9.95 -21.98
N ARG A 369 18.24 9.61 -20.76
CA ARG A 369 17.31 9.42 -19.63
C ARG A 369 16.65 10.73 -19.18
N LYS A 370 17.39 11.84 -19.20
CA LYS A 370 16.84 13.19 -18.99
C LYS A 370 15.74 13.52 -20.00
N ARG A 371 15.98 13.24 -21.30
CA ARG A 371 14.96 13.46 -22.35
C ARG A 371 13.73 12.60 -22.13
N LEU A 372 13.92 11.32 -21.79
CA LEU A 372 12.82 10.38 -21.49
C LEU A 372 11.95 10.90 -20.34
N PHE A 373 12.57 11.34 -19.24
CA PHE A 373 11.85 11.93 -18.11
C PHE A 373 11.04 13.17 -18.52
N LEU A 374 11.65 14.11 -19.25
CA LEU A 374 10.98 15.36 -19.67
C LEU A 374 9.81 15.12 -20.64
N GLN A 375 9.87 14.06 -21.45
CA GLN A 375 8.75 13.67 -22.33
C GLN A 375 7.65 12.93 -21.57
N HIS A 376 8.03 12.05 -20.63
CA HIS A 376 7.11 11.22 -19.86
C HIS A 376 6.26 12.07 -18.90
N PHE A 377 6.90 12.95 -18.12
CA PHE A 377 6.25 13.69 -17.03
C PHE A 377 4.94 14.40 -17.44
N PRO A 378 4.90 15.28 -18.46
CA PRO A 378 3.65 15.94 -18.85
C PRO A 378 2.64 14.99 -19.50
N LYS A 379 3.09 13.94 -20.20
CA LYS A 379 2.19 12.98 -20.87
C LYS A 379 1.42 12.11 -19.89
N THR A 380 2.00 11.81 -18.74
CA THR A 380 1.36 11.05 -17.67
C THR A 380 0.67 11.95 -16.65
N GLY A 381 0.32 13.19 -17.02
CA GLY A 381 -0.47 14.12 -16.20
C GLY A 381 0.35 15.11 -15.37
N GLY A 382 1.67 14.94 -15.26
CA GLY A 382 2.55 15.85 -14.54
C GLY A 382 2.03 16.26 -13.17
N GLU A 383 2.04 17.56 -12.88
CA GLU A 383 1.58 18.11 -11.60
C GLU A 383 0.08 17.87 -11.32
N LYS A 384 -0.75 17.64 -12.36
CA LYS A 384 -2.19 17.39 -12.18
C LYS A 384 -2.47 16.21 -11.25
N ASN A 385 -1.64 15.16 -11.30
CA ASN A 385 -1.78 13.99 -10.44
C ASN A 385 -1.70 14.37 -8.96
N LEU A 386 -0.78 15.26 -8.60
CA LEU A 386 -0.63 15.75 -7.23
C LEU A 386 -1.83 16.60 -6.79
N TYR A 387 -2.32 17.50 -7.65
CA TYR A 387 -3.51 18.29 -7.33
C TYR A 387 -4.75 17.41 -7.17
N MET A 388 -4.89 16.34 -7.96
CA MET A 388 -5.98 15.38 -7.79
C MET A 388 -5.96 14.70 -6.41
N LEU A 389 -4.78 14.32 -5.90
CA LEU A 389 -4.65 13.77 -4.54
C LEU A 389 -4.92 14.84 -3.47
N TYR A 390 -4.37 16.05 -3.64
CA TYR A 390 -4.62 17.17 -2.73
C TYR A 390 -6.13 17.48 -2.65
N ASP A 391 -6.81 17.65 -3.78
CA ASP A 391 -8.25 17.94 -3.81
C ASP A 391 -9.10 16.79 -3.26
N ALA A 392 -8.63 15.54 -3.38
CA ALA A 392 -9.29 14.37 -2.79
C ALA A 392 -9.20 14.36 -1.26
N VAL A 393 -8.05 14.75 -0.69
CA VAL A 393 -7.86 14.88 0.76
C VAL A 393 -8.65 16.06 1.31
N MET A 394 -8.59 17.20 0.63
CA MET A 394 -9.25 18.42 1.10
C MET A 394 -10.78 18.38 0.90
N GLY A 395 -11.32 17.38 0.19
CA GLY A 395 -12.75 17.29 -0.11
C GLY A 395 -13.22 18.29 -1.17
N ASN A 396 -12.30 18.82 -1.98
CA ASN A 396 -12.58 19.79 -3.04
C ASN A 396 -12.90 19.13 -4.39
N SER A 397 -12.82 17.80 -4.46
CA SER A 397 -13.13 17.05 -5.68
C SER A 397 -14.58 17.28 -6.11
N ILE A 398 -14.78 17.70 -7.38
CA ILE A 398 -16.11 17.99 -7.96
C ILE A 398 -17.04 16.77 -7.88
N PHE A 399 -16.47 15.57 -7.96
CA PHE A 399 -17.17 14.30 -7.86
C PHE A 399 -16.39 13.36 -6.94
N GLY A 400 -16.94 13.06 -5.77
CA GLY A 400 -16.34 12.12 -4.82
C GLY A 400 -16.51 12.57 -3.38
N GLU A 401 -16.62 11.60 -2.48
CA GLU A 401 -16.48 11.85 -1.04
C GLU A 401 -14.99 12.08 -0.72
N PRO A 402 -14.66 12.89 0.30
CA PRO A 402 -13.27 13.08 0.72
C PRO A 402 -12.59 11.75 1.03
N ILE A 403 -11.36 11.56 0.56
CA ILE A 403 -10.72 10.24 0.59
C ILE A 403 -10.57 9.71 2.02
N LEU A 404 -10.27 10.59 2.98
CA LEU A 404 -10.14 10.26 4.39
C LEU A 404 -11.48 9.81 5.01
N ASP A 405 -12.59 10.44 4.61
CA ASP A 405 -13.93 10.04 5.08
C ASP A 405 -14.33 8.67 4.53
N VAL A 406 -13.99 8.38 3.27
CA VAL A 406 -14.28 7.08 2.66
C VAL A 406 -13.49 5.98 3.36
N VAL A 407 -12.19 6.20 3.58
CA VAL A 407 -11.30 5.27 4.33
C VAL A 407 -11.78 5.05 5.74
N GLU A 408 -12.11 6.12 6.47
CA GLU A 408 -12.69 6.05 7.83
C GLU A 408 -13.92 5.12 7.85
N GLN A 409 -14.81 5.23 6.86
CA GLN A 409 -16.05 4.47 6.82
C GLN A 409 -15.85 2.99 6.50
N TYR A 410 -15.06 2.64 5.48
CA TYR A 410 -14.92 1.22 5.09
C TYR A 410 -13.95 0.45 6.00
N GLU A 411 -13.04 1.14 6.68
CA GLU A 411 -12.18 0.54 7.71
C GLU A 411 -12.84 0.50 9.10
N ALA A 412 -14.14 0.81 9.17
CA ALA A 412 -14.93 0.83 10.41
C ALA A 412 -14.24 1.59 11.55
N ARG A 413 -13.67 2.77 11.23
CA ARG A 413 -12.92 3.63 12.16
C ARG A 413 -11.77 2.91 12.88
N ASN A 414 -11.05 2.06 12.15
CA ASN A 414 -9.78 1.53 12.63
C ASN A 414 -8.69 2.59 12.51
N ARG A 415 -8.32 3.20 13.64
CA ARG A 415 -7.29 4.23 13.74
C ARG A 415 -5.97 3.79 13.08
N ARG A 416 -5.50 2.57 13.34
CA ARG A 416 -4.20 2.09 12.82
C ARG A 416 -4.20 1.98 11.31
N VAL A 417 -5.30 1.53 10.72
CA VAL A 417 -5.43 1.44 9.25
C VAL A 417 -5.53 2.84 8.62
N LEU A 418 -6.24 3.76 9.27
CA LEU A 418 -6.30 5.15 8.82
C LEU A 418 -4.95 5.86 8.92
N GLU A 419 -4.20 5.63 10.00
CA GLU A 419 -2.81 6.13 10.15
C GLU A 419 -1.92 5.56 9.05
N ASP A 420 -1.94 4.24 8.82
CA ASP A 420 -1.13 3.60 7.77
C ASP A 420 -1.46 4.17 6.38
N PHE A 421 -2.75 4.34 6.06
CA PHE A 421 -3.20 5.00 4.83
C PHE A 421 -2.63 6.42 4.70
N CYS A 422 -2.65 7.21 5.78
CA CYS A 422 -2.09 8.57 5.78
C CYS A 422 -0.58 8.58 5.52
N VAL A 423 0.21 7.68 6.14
CA VAL A 423 1.65 7.56 5.89
C VAL A 423 1.91 7.29 4.41
N ARG A 424 1.20 6.31 3.84
CA ARG A 424 1.35 5.91 2.45
C ARG A 424 1.00 7.02 1.48
N LEU A 425 -0.08 7.76 1.76
CA LEU A 425 -0.47 8.89 0.93
C LEU A 425 0.57 10.01 0.97
N LYS A 426 1.19 10.26 2.14
CA LYS A 426 2.32 11.19 2.25
C LYS A 426 3.54 10.72 1.44
N GLU A 427 3.88 9.44 1.48
CA GLU A 427 4.97 8.88 0.67
C GLU A 427 4.70 9.04 -0.83
N LEU A 428 3.49 8.72 -1.30
CA LEU A 428 3.10 8.89 -2.70
C LEU A 428 3.21 10.37 -3.13
N LEU A 429 2.73 11.30 -2.30
CA LEU A 429 2.89 12.74 -2.53
C LEU A 429 4.37 13.13 -2.59
N CYS A 430 5.24 12.57 -1.73
CA CYS A 430 6.68 12.83 -1.75
C CYS A 430 7.30 12.42 -3.09
N LEU A 431 6.97 11.23 -3.60
CA LEU A 431 7.48 10.77 -4.89
C LEU A 431 7.08 11.75 -6.02
N GLY A 432 5.82 12.17 -6.03
CA GLY A 432 5.33 13.09 -7.06
C GLY A 432 5.94 14.49 -6.93
N ILE A 433 6.10 15.03 -5.72
CA ILE A 433 6.70 16.35 -5.48
C ILE A 433 8.17 16.35 -5.89
N ILE A 434 8.96 15.34 -5.50
CA ILE A 434 10.38 15.22 -5.91
C ILE A 434 10.48 15.22 -7.45
N SER A 435 9.59 14.48 -8.12
CA SER A 435 9.53 14.43 -9.58
C SER A 435 9.17 15.79 -10.19
N LEU A 436 8.16 16.47 -9.64
CA LEU A 436 7.76 17.81 -10.08
C LEU A 436 8.89 18.83 -9.95
N LEU A 437 9.59 18.84 -8.82
CA LEU A 437 10.71 19.76 -8.59
C LEU A 437 11.86 19.50 -9.56
N GLY A 438 12.20 18.22 -9.79
CA GLY A 438 13.15 17.84 -10.83
C GLY A 438 12.73 18.34 -12.22
N TYR A 439 11.44 18.21 -12.56
CA TYR A 439 10.92 18.71 -13.85
C TYR A 439 10.98 20.24 -13.96
N CYS A 440 10.54 20.97 -12.94
CA CYS A 440 10.58 22.44 -12.91
C CYS A 440 12.01 22.95 -13.03
N PHE A 441 12.94 22.38 -12.27
CA PHE A 441 14.36 22.72 -12.35
C PHE A 441 14.91 22.55 -13.78
N LEU A 442 14.64 21.40 -14.42
CA LEU A 442 15.17 21.11 -15.76
C LEU A 442 14.53 21.92 -16.89
N THR A 443 13.30 22.41 -16.72
CA THR A 443 12.56 23.12 -17.77
C THR A 443 12.52 24.63 -17.59
N GLN A 444 12.47 25.11 -16.35
CA GLN A 444 12.17 26.50 -15.98
C GLN A 444 13.25 27.10 -15.06
N GLY A 445 14.16 26.29 -14.53
CA GLY A 445 15.26 26.74 -13.67
C GLY A 445 14.90 26.85 -12.19
N GLU A 446 15.86 27.33 -11.40
CA GLU A 446 15.80 27.33 -9.92
C GLU A 446 14.69 28.22 -9.35
N GLU A 447 14.32 29.32 -10.01
CA GLU A 447 13.27 30.21 -9.51
C GLU A 447 11.89 29.52 -9.48
N SER A 448 11.51 28.86 -10.58
CA SER A 448 10.26 28.09 -10.67
C SER A 448 10.23 26.89 -9.71
N GLU A 449 11.37 26.23 -9.53
CA GLU A 449 11.51 25.17 -8.53
C GLU A 449 11.26 25.69 -7.11
N GLN A 450 11.85 26.83 -6.73
CA GLN A 450 11.65 27.42 -5.40
C GLN A 450 10.20 27.86 -5.16
N GLU A 451 9.53 28.41 -6.17
CA GLU A 451 8.10 28.70 -6.11
C GLU A 451 7.28 27.44 -5.82
N LYS A 452 7.61 26.33 -6.51
CA LYS A 452 6.94 25.03 -6.30
C LYS A 452 7.27 24.40 -4.95
N ILE A 453 8.47 24.58 -4.42
CA ILE A 453 8.81 24.16 -3.05
C ILE A 453 7.91 24.87 -2.05
N GLN A 454 7.74 26.20 -2.16
CA GLN A 454 6.89 26.97 -1.25
C GLN A 454 5.41 26.57 -1.37
N GLU A 455 4.92 26.39 -2.60
CA GLU A 455 3.55 25.95 -2.85
C GLU A 455 3.29 24.58 -2.20
N TRP A 456 4.11 23.58 -2.53
CA TRP A 456 3.88 22.21 -2.08
C TRP A 456 4.20 21.99 -0.60
N SER A 457 5.11 22.77 -0.02
CA SER A 457 5.33 22.77 1.43
C SER A 457 4.07 23.21 2.18
N THR A 458 3.38 24.24 1.68
CA THR A 458 2.12 24.72 2.27
C THR A 458 1.02 23.66 2.14
N LYS A 459 0.85 23.09 0.95
CA LYS A 459 -0.17 22.06 0.68
C LYS A 459 0.04 20.80 1.51
N ILE A 460 1.29 20.39 1.73
CA ILE A 460 1.60 19.24 2.58
C ILE A 460 1.21 19.50 4.03
N GLN A 461 1.44 20.71 4.56
CA GLN A 461 0.99 21.08 5.91
C GLN A 461 -0.54 21.06 6.04
N GLU A 462 -1.26 21.52 5.01
CA GLU A 462 -2.73 21.45 4.95
C GLU A 462 -3.22 20.00 4.95
N ILE A 463 -2.59 19.14 4.14
CA ILE A 463 -2.87 17.69 4.08
C ILE A 463 -2.62 17.04 5.45
N GLU A 464 -1.46 17.28 6.06
CA GLU A 464 -1.11 16.71 7.37
C GLU A 464 -2.07 17.15 8.47
N THR A 465 -2.51 18.41 8.43
CA THR A 465 -3.53 18.93 9.36
C THR A 465 -4.86 18.19 9.17
N LYS A 466 -5.30 17.97 7.93
CA LYS A 466 -6.54 17.22 7.64
C LYS A 466 -6.44 15.75 8.05
N MET A 467 -5.31 15.11 7.81
CA MET A 467 -5.05 13.74 8.28
C MET A 467 -5.14 13.65 9.80
N LYS A 468 -4.55 14.61 10.53
CA LYS A 468 -4.61 14.68 11.98
C LYS A 468 -6.04 14.85 12.49
N GLU A 469 -6.80 15.78 11.91
CA GLU A 469 -8.22 15.98 12.27
C GLU A 469 -9.05 14.70 12.07
N ALA A 470 -8.82 13.97 10.98
CA ALA A 470 -9.51 12.70 10.70
C ALA A 470 -9.14 11.61 11.72
N ILE A 471 -7.86 11.51 12.10
CA ILE A 471 -7.39 10.55 13.11
C ILE A 471 -7.95 10.91 14.50
N GLU A 472 -7.93 12.18 14.89
CA GLU A 472 -8.50 12.65 16.16
C GLU A 472 -10.00 12.35 16.25
N LYS A 473 -10.76 12.63 15.19
CA LYS A 473 -12.19 12.27 15.08
C LYS A 473 -12.42 10.75 15.18
N CYS A 474 -11.54 9.95 14.57
CA CYS A 474 -11.59 8.49 14.67
C CYS A 474 -11.33 8.02 16.11
N VAL A 475 -10.39 8.65 16.82
CA VAL A 475 -10.12 8.38 18.23
C VAL A 475 -11.30 8.82 19.09
N ASP A 476 -11.83 10.03 18.94
CA ASP A 476 -12.90 10.56 19.80
C ASP A 476 -14.21 9.76 19.70
N SER A 477 -14.46 9.14 18.55
CA SER A 477 -15.67 8.34 18.29
C SER A 477 -15.49 6.84 18.53
N PHE A 478 -14.40 6.44 19.20
CA PHE A 478 -14.14 5.04 19.53
C PHE A 478 -15.22 4.40 20.42
N PRO A 479 -15.84 5.07 21.41
CA PRO A 479 -16.81 4.42 22.30
C PRO A 479 -18.04 3.93 21.54
N GLU A 480 -18.63 4.78 20.70
CA GLU A 480 -19.79 4.41 19.89
C GLU A 480 -19.44 3.31 18.88
N GLN A 481 -18.25 3.38 18.28
CA GLN A 481 -17.79 2.37 17.34
C GLN A 481 -17.55 1.02 18.03
N ALA A 482 -16.93 1.00 19.22
CA ALA A 482 -16.66 -0.21 19.98
C ALA A 482 -17.97 -0.91 20.38
N GLU A 483 -18.99 -0.15 20.77
CA GLU A 483 -20.33 -0.70 21.05
C GLU A 483 -20.93 -1.37 19.80
N LEU A 484 -20.85 -0.73 18.63
CA LEU A 484 -21.33 -1.29 17.37
C LEU A 484 -20.57 -2.56 16.97
N ASP A 485 -19.24 -2.57 17.13
CA ASP A 485 -18.41 -3.73 16.81
C ASP A 485 -18.74 -4.93 17.70
N ILE A 486 -18.88 -4.72 19.01
CA ILE A 486 -19.25 -5.77 19.95
C ILE A 486 -20.65 -6.30 19.62
N LYS A 487 -21.62 -5.43 19.36
CA LYS A 487 -22.97 -5.84 18.95
C LYS A 487 -22.96 -6.68 17.67
N ARG A 488 -22.12 -6.33 16.68
CA ARG A 488 -21.96 -7.12 15.45
C ARG A 488 -21.37 -8.50 15.75
N ILE A 489 -20.23 -8.57 16.47
CA ILE A 489 -19.52 -9.82 16.74
C ILE A 489 -20.39 -10.77 17.57
N VAL A 490 -21.13 -10.25 18.56
CA VAL A 490 -22.06 -11.04 19.37
C VAL A 490 -23.16 -11.63 18.48
N LYS A 491 -23.79 -10.81 17.62
CA LYS A 491 -24.85 -11.26 16.71
C LYS A 491 -24.38 -12.29 15.68
N GLU A 492 -23.14 -12.18 15.19
CA GLU A 492 -22.58 -13.16 14.25
C GLU A 492 -22.34 -14.53 14.90
N LYS A 493 -22.27 -14.58 16.23
CA LYS A 493 -22.00 -15.78 17.04
C LYS A 493 -23.24 -16.35 17.71
N GLU A 494 -24.41 -16.25 17.06
CA GLU A 494 -25.77 -16.59 17.54
C GLU A 494 -25.93 -17.92 18.35
N ASP A 495 -24.94 -18.84 18.35
CA ASP A 495 -24.93 -20.12 19.09
C ASP A 495 -23.77 -20.29 20.12
N GLY A 496 -22.96 -19.27 20.38
CA GLY A 496 -21.75 -19.34 21.22
C GLY A 496 -21.95 -19.13 22.72
N ASN A 497 -21.15 -19.80 23.56
CA ASN A 497 -21.08 -19.51 24.99
C ASN A 497 -20.46 -18.12 25.21
N LEU A 498 -21.24 -17.13 25.65
CA LEU A 498 -20.76 -15.76 25.92
C LEU A 498 -19.55 -15.70 26.87
N GLN A 499 -19.34 -16.73 27.70
CA GLN A 499 -18.15 -16.84 28.54
C GLN A 499 -16.86 -17.10 27.74
N GLU A 500 -16.93 -17.92 26.69
CA GLU A 500 -15.82 -18.17 25.76
C GLU A 500 -15.65 -16.99 24.81
N THR A 501 -16.76 -16.43 24.31
CA THR A 501 -16.77 -15.24 23.45
C THR A 501 -16.14 -14.02 24.12
N ALA A 502 -16.23 -13.88 25.46
CA ALA A 502 -15.68 -12.72 26.17
C ALA A 502 -14.16 -12.55 26.01
N GLY A 503 -13.39 -13.64 25.91
CA GLY A 503 -11.95 -13.58 25.65
C GLY A 503 -11.66 -13.04 24.25
N GLU A 504 -12.35 -13.58 23.25
CA GLU A 504 -12.21 -13.15 21.85
C GLU A 504 -12.65 -11.69 21.64
N LEU A 505 -13.67 -11.24 22.37
CA LEU A 505 -14.09 -9.83 22.37
C LEU A 505 -13.03 -8.92 23.01
N LEU A 506 -12.40 -9.35 24.10
CA LEU A 506 -11.33 -8.59 24.73
C LEU A 506 -10.12 -8.48 23.80
N ASP A 507 -9.70 -9.59 23.18
CA ASP A 507 -8.60 -9.60 22.23
C ASP A 507 -8.88 -8.70 21.01
N PHE A 508 -10.11 -8.74 20.49
CA PHE A 508 -10.55 -7.84 19.42
C PHE A 508 -10.46 -6.36 19.84
N LEU A 509 -10.99 -6.00 21.02
CA LEU A 509 -10.97 -4.62 21.51
C LEU A 509 -9.55 -4.13 21.76
N VAL A 510 -8.70 -4.94 22.38
CA VAL A 510 -7.29 -4.59 22.63
C VAL A 510 -6.53 -4.41 21.32
N ARG A 511 -6.81 -5.25 20.32
CA ARG A 511 -6.14 -5.15 19.01
C ARG A 511 -6.59 -3.92 18.22
N LYS A 512 -7.88 -3.59 18.24
CA LYS A 512 -8.44 -2.48 17.45
C LYS A 512 -8.28 -1.11 18.14
N TYR A 513 -8.34 -1.10 19.46
CA TYR A 513 -8.29 0.08 20.32
C TYR A 513 -7.13 -0.05 21.32
N ASP A 514 -5.92 -0.13 20.80
CA ASP A 514 -4.70 -0.41 21.56
C ASP A 514 -4.30 0.69 22.54
N TRP A 515 -4.88 1.89 22.42
CA TRP A 515 -4.72 3.00 23.37
C TRP A 515 -5.72 2.96 24.55
N VAL A 516 -6.60 1.95 24.61
CA VAL A 516 -7.69 1.87 25.60
C VAL A 516 -7.54 0.62 26.45
N SER A 517 -7.71 0.77 27.77
CA SER A 517 -7.86 -0.34 28.70
C SER A 517 -9.33 -0.74 28.81
N TRP A 518 -9.60 -2.05 28.74
CA TRP A 518 -10.94 -2.61 28.63
C TRP A 518 -11.25 -3.54 29.80
N SER A 519 -12.48 -3.51 30.29
CA SER A 519 -13.01 -4.47 31.23
C SER A 519 -14.35 -5.01 30.73
N ILE A 520 -14.39 -6.31 30.49
CA ILE A 520 -15.58 -7.03 30.05
C ILE A 520 -16.11 -7.84 31.22
N ARG A 521 -17.39 -7.66 31.55
CA ARG A 521 -18.09 -8.44 32.56
C ARG A 521 -19.26 -9.16 31.93
N VAL A 522 -19.38 -10.45 32.25
CA VAL A 522 -20.53 -11.26 31.87
C VAL A 522 -21.32 -11.56 33.13
N VAL A 523 -22.62 -11.30 33.07
CA VAL A 523 -23.57 -11.54 34.17
C VAL A 523 -24.62 -12.51 33.69
N SER A 524 -24.61 -13.72 34.22
CA SER A 524 -25.53 -14.79 33.82
C SER A 524 -26.75 -14.87 34.74
N ASN A 525 -27.91 -15.13 34.13
CA ASN A 525 -29.21 -15.32 34.81
C ASN A 525 -29.53 -16.80 35.08
N LEU A 526 -28.54 -17.70 35.07
CA LEU A 526 -28.71 -19.14 35.23
C LEU A 526 -29.15 -19.51 36.67
N GLY A 527 -30.45 -19.41 36.96
CA GLY A 527 -31.03 -19.92 38.21
C GLY A 527 -32.29 -19.19 38.70
N LYS A 528 -33.47 -19.80 38.51
CA LYS A 528 -34.80 -19.25 38.90
C LYS A 528 -34.87 -18.77 40.36
N ILE A 529 -34.27 -19.51 41.30
CA ILE A 529 -34.37 -19.23 42.75
C ILE A 529 -33.39 -18.13 43.21
N ARG A 530 -32.19 -18.08 42.63
CA ARG A 530 -31.18 -17.05 42.93
C ARG A 530 -31.60 -15.69 42.35
N ASN A 531 -32.21 -15.68 41.16
CA ASN A 531 -32.72 -14.47 40.51
C ASN A 531 -33.80 -13.77 41.34
N LEU A 532 -34.70 -14.53 41.98
CA LEU A 532 -35.73 -13.99 42.89
C LEU A 532 -35.14 -13.26 44.11
N ARG A 533 -33.94 -13.67 44.57
CA ARG A 533 -33.25 -13.03 45.72
C ARG A 533 -32.43 -11.81 45.32
N ALA A 534 -32.11 -11.65 44.04
CA ALA A 534 -31.32 -10.53 43.54
C ALA A 534 -32.12 -9.22 43.44
N GLY A 535 -33.45 -9.31 43.35
CA GLY A 535 -34.34 -8.14 43.21
C GLY A 535 -34.23 -7.46 41.84
N GLN A 536 -34.95 -6.35 41.66
CA GLN A 536 -34.90 -5.55 40.41
C GLN A 536 -33.57 -4.77 40.25
N ASN A 537 -32.88 -4.46 41.35
CA ASN A 537 -31.61 -3.72 41.36
C ASN A 537 -30.41 -4.67 41.53
N PHE A 538 -30.36 -5.74 40.72
CA PHE A 538 -29.30 -6.73 40.85
C PHE A 538 -27.95 -6.25 40.31
N GLN A 539 -27.94 -5.20 39.49
CA GLN A 539 -26.74 -4.52 39.01
C GLN A 539 -26.95 -3.00 39.05
N CYS A 540 -25.89 -2.24 39.29
CA CYS A 540 -25.89 -0.78 39.21
C CYS A 540 -24.50 -0.31 38.80
N VAL A 541 -24.46 0.65 37.87
CA VAL A 541 -23.22 1.28 37.39
C VAL A 541 -23.31 2.79 37.63
N ALA A 542 -22.24 3.39 38.11
CA ALA A 542 -21.99 4.82 38.08
C ALA A 542 -20.76 5.09 37.22
N GLY A 543 -20.89 6.05 36.32
CA GLY A 543 -19.87 6.48 35.37
C GLY A 543 -20.34 6.41 33.91
N GLN A 544 -19.61 7.09 33.02
CA GLN A 544 -20.03 7.25 31.61
C GLN A 544 -19.31 6.30 30.65
N ASN A 545 -18.15 5.75 31.04
CA ASN A 545 -17.29 4.95 30.16
C ASN A 545 -17.67 3.46 30.17
N CYS A 546 -18.96 3.18 29.95
CA CYS A 546 -19.49 1.83 29.81
C CYS A 546 -20.70 1.74 28.90
N PHE A 547 -20.90 0.55 28.33
CA PHE A 547 -22.11 0.19 27.59
C PHE A 547 -22.51 -1.27 27.87
N GLU A 548 -23.78 -1.58 27.68
CA GLU A 548 -24.35 -2.91 27.89
C GLU A 548 -24.83 -3.50 26.55
N VAL A 549 -24.46 -4.75 26.30
CA VAL A 549 -24.91 -5.53 25.14
C VAL A 549 -25.70 -6.72 25.67
N SER A 550 -27.00 -6.76 25.38
CA SER A 550 -27.89 -7.84 25.81
C SER A 550 -28.31 -8.66 24.61
N GLU A 551 -28.17 -9.99 24.70
CA GLU A 551 -28.69 -10.92 23.70
C GLU A 551 -29.58 -11.96 24.41
N GLY A 552 -30.89 -11.87 24.19
CA GLY A 552 -31.87 -12.72 24.86
C GLY A 552 -32.04 -12.45 26.36
N ASN A 553 -32.76 -13.34 27.06
CA ASN A 553 -33.16 -13.14 28.46
C ASN A 553 -32.13 -13.61 29.50
N ASP A 554 -31.09 -14.35 29.10
CA ASP A 554 -30.35 -15.20 30.03
C ASP A 554 -28.93 -14.73 30.38
N THR A 555 -28.32 -13.79 29.65
CA THR A 555 -26.97 -13.27 29.95
C THR A 555 -26.81 -11.81 29.51
N ASN A 556 -26.17 -10.99 30.35
CA ASN A 556 -25.85 -9.59 30.07
C ASN A 556 -24.33 -9.40 29.97
N LEU A 557 -23.88 -8.73 28.90
CA LEU A 557 -22.50 -8.33 28.71
C LEU A 557 -22.35 -6.84 29.03
N VAL A 558 -21.50 -6.48 29.98
CA VAL A 558 -21.20 -5.09 30.32
C VAL A 558 -19.73 -4.83 30.01
N VAL A 559 -19.49 -3.90 29.09
CA VAL A 559 -18.14 -3.46 28.72
C VAL A 559 -17.92 -2.08 29.32
N SER A 560 -16.76 -1.87 29.94
CA SER A 560 -16.29 -0.54 30.34
C SER A 560 -14.83 -0.34 29.98
N PHE A 561 -14.40 0.90 29.96
CA PHE A 561 -13.10 1.26 29.41
C PHE A 561 -12.49 2.48 30.09
N SER A 562 -11.20 2.69 29.87
CA SER A 562 -10.48 3.93 30.19
C SER A 562 -9.32 4.15 29.23
N SER A 563 -9.19 5.36 28.70
CA SER A 563 -8.07 5.76 27.82
C SER A 563 -6.85 6.26 28.61
N ASN A 564 -6.98 6.46 29.92
CA ASN A 564 -5.91 6.93 30.79
C ASN A 564 -5.97 6.24 32.16
N PRO A 565 -5.69 4.92 32.23
CA PRO A 565 -5.87 4.13 33.43
C PRO A 565 -5.06 4.69 34.61
N GLN A 566 -5.75 5.00 35.72
CA GLN A 566 -5.13 5.44 36.96
C GLN A 566 -5.23 4.36 38.05
N PRO A 567 -4.25 4.27 38.98
CA PRO A 567 -4.30 3.31 40.07
C PRO A 567 -5.56 3.46 40.93
N VAL A 568 -6.21 2.34 41.23
CA VAL A 568 -7.40 2.30 42.08
C VAL A 568 -6.98 2.31 43.56
N PRO A 569 -7.61 3.13 44.42
CA PRO A 569 -7.33 3.11 45.86
C PRO A 569 -7.96 1.87 46.53
N ASN A 570 -7.37 0.69 46.27
CA ASN A 570 -7.90 -0.62 46.66
C ASN A 570 -8.20 -0.74 48.16
N GLU A 571 -7.34 -0.21 49.03
CA GLU A 571 -7.54 -0.25 50.47
C GLU A 571 -8.76 0.57 50.91
N SER A 572 -8.99 1.73 50.29
CA SER A 572 -10.16 2.56 50.56
C SER A 572 -11.44 1.85 50.11
N VAL A 573 -11.43 1.22 48.92
CA VAL A 573 -12.55 0.41 48.42
C VAL A 573 -12.86 -0.73 49.40
N LYS A 574 -11.83 -1.46 49.85
CA LYS A 574 -11.98 -2.56 50.82
C LYS A 574 -12.59 -2.08 52.14
N GLN A 575 -12.09 -0.97 52.70
CA GLN A 575 -12.62 -0.41 53.95
C GLN A 575 -14.10 -0.03 53.83
N ILE A 576 -14.52 0.56 52.71
CA ILE A 576 -15.93 0.90 52.46
C ILE A 576 -16.78 -0.36 52.38
N MET A 577 -16.29 -1.38 51.65
CA MET A 577 -16.98 -2.65 51.46
C MET A 577 -17.05 -3.52 52.72
N GLU A 578 -16.12 -3.35 53.66
CA GLU A 578 -16.12 -4.02 54.97
C GLU A 578 -16.88 -3.23 56.06
N GLY A 579 -17.10 -1.93 55.84
CA GLY A 579 -17.80 -1.04 56.75
C GLY A 579 -19.19 -0.62 56.22
N PRO A 580 -19.37 0.65 55.80
CA PRO A 580 -20.68 1.21 55.43
C PRO A 580 -21.43 0.42 54.35
N ALA A 581 -20.73 -0.11 53.34
CA ALA A 581 -21.34 -0.79 52.20
C ALA A 581 -21.52 -2.32 52.42
N ARG A 582 -21.05 -2.87 53.55
CA ARG A 582 -21.00 -4.33 53.81
C ARG A 582 -22.34 -5.04 53.67
N LYS A 583 -23.45 -4.36 53.98
CA LYS A 583 -24.82 -4.89 53.90
C LYS A 583 -25.64 -4.26 52.77
N GLY A 584 -25.07 -3.36 51.98
CA GLY A 584 -25.76 -2.69 50.87
C GLY A 584 -26.13 -3.68 49.76
N ASP A 585 -27.15 -3.32 48.98
CA ASP A 585 -27.40 -3.89 47.66
C ASP A 585 -26.52 -3.19 46.60
N ALA A 586 -26.62 -3.58 45.33
CA ALA A 586 -25.78 -3.02 44.27
C ALA A 586 -25.89 -1.49 44.19
N LYS A 587 -27.10 -0.95 44.28
CA LYS A 587 -27.34 0.49 44.20
C LYS A 587 -26.72 1.24 45.38
N ALA A 588 -26.96 0.79 46.61
CA ALA A 588 -26.40 1.43 47.80
C ALA A 588 -24.86 1.39 47.82
N VAL A 589 -24.26 0.32 47.30
CA VAL A 589 -22.80 0.20 47.18
C VAL A 589 -22.25 1.23 46.18
N VAL A 590 -22.86 1.35 45.00
CA VAL A 590 -22.44 2.31 43.98
C VAL A 590 -22.57 3.74 44.50
N GLU A 591 -23.71 4.13 45.09
CA GLU A 591 -23.93 5.47 45.64
C GLU A 591 -22.88 5.84 46.71
N LEU A 592 -22.44 4.88 47.53
CA LEU A 592 -21.41 5.12 48.55
C LEU A 592 -20.00 5.28 47.95
N LEU A 593 -19.65 4.47 46.96
CA LEU A 593 -18.34 4.49 46.32
C LEU A 593 -18.17 5.69 45.39
N GLU A 594 -19.18 6.03 44.59
CA GLU A 594 -19.18 7.18 43.67
C GLU A 594 -18.89 8.50 44.42
N ASN A 595 -19.51 8.68 45.60
CA ASN A 595 -19.28 9.87 46.44
C ASN A 595 -17.84 10.00 46.97
N GLN A 596 -17.10 8.90 47.06
CA GLN A 596 -15.73 8.89 47.58
C GLN A 596 -14.66 8.76 46.49
N LEU A 597 -15.03 8.26 45.32
CA LEU A 597 -14.14 7.93 44.21
C LEU A 597 -14.53 8.73 42.97
N ALA A 598 -14.47 10.06 43.07
CA ALA A 598 -14.68 10.93 41.92
C ALA A 598 -13.69 10.61 40.80
N GLY A 599 -14.19 10.47 39.57
CA GLY A 599 -13.39 10.11 38.39
C GLY A 599 -13.13 8.60 38.24
N PHE A 600 -13.83 7.74 38.98
CA PHE A 600 -13.80 6.29 38.81
C PHE A 600 -15.16 5.76 38.39
N LEU A 601 -15.15 4.80 37.46
CA LEU A 601 -16.31 3.99 37.15
C LEU A 601 -16.49 2.93 38.24
N VAL A 602 -17.70 2.79 38.75
CA VAL A 602 -18.06 1.80 39.76
C VAL A 602 -19.20 0.95 39.24
N HIS A 603 -19.01 -0.36 39.21
CA HIS A 603 -20.06 -1.32 38.90
C HIS A 603 -20.20 -2.35 40.02
N ALA A 604 -21.39 -2.40 40.64
CA ALA A 604 -21.72 -3.42 41.61
C ALA A 604 -22.74 -4.41 41.03
N ILE A 605 -22.45 -5.71 41.20
CA ILE A 605 -23.30 -6.82 40.76
C ILE A 605 -23.66 -7.66 41.98
N SER A 606 -24.94 -7.98 42.16
CA SER A 606 -25.41 -8.84 43.25
C SER A 606 -24.65 -10.16 43.28
N ARG A 607 -24.19 -10.60 44.46
CA ARG A 607 -23.52 -11.90 44.64
C ARG A 607 -24.41 -13.11 44.30
N HIS A 608 -25.71 -12.88 44.15
CA HIS A 608 -26.68 -13.90 43.77
C HIS A 608 -26.71 -14.15 42.26
N LYS A 609 -26.00 -13.33 41.47
CA LYS A 609 -25.75 -13.55 40.04
C LYS A 609 -24.38 -14.19 39.85
N ASP A 610 -24.31 -15.16 38.94
CA ASP A 610 -23.02 -15.67 38.50
C ASP A 610 -22.41 -14.64 37.55
N SER A 611 -21.23 -14.15 37.90
CA SER A 611 -20.52 -13.13 37.14
C SER A 611 -19.02 -13.35 37.19
N PHE A 612 -18.37 -13.00 36.09
CA PHE A 612 -16.92 -12.95 35.97
C PHE A 612 -16.52 -11.71 35.17
N ALA A 613 -15.24 -11.33 35.28
CA ALA A 613 -14.66 -10.21 34.57
C ALA A 613 -13.37 -10.65 33.86
N LEU A 614 -13.16 -10.12 32.67
CA LEU A 614 -11.87 -10.09 31.97
C LEU A 614 -11.45 -8.63 31.85
N SER A 615 -10.14 -8.39 31.85
CA SER A 615 -9.60 -7.04 31.87
C SER A 615 -8.26 -6.97 31.14
N SER A 616 -8.02 -5.89 30.40
CA SER A 616 -6.71 -5.52 29.85
C SER A 616 -6.04 -4.38 30.62
N PHE A 617 -6.64 -3.93 31.73
CA PHE A 617 -6.04 -2.91 32.59
C PHE A 617 -4.75 -3.41 33.26
N PRO A 618 -3.78 -2.51 33.55
CA PRO A 618 -2.71 -2.79 34.51
C PRO A 618 -3.26 -3.27 35.86
N GLU A 619 -2.53 -4.13 36.55
CA GLU A 619 -2.99 -4.82 37.77
C GLU A 619 -3.43 -3.84 38.88
N GLU A 620 -2.75 -2.71 39.00
CA GLU A 620 -3.03 -1.64 39.97
C GLU A 620 -4.20 -0.72 39.58
N CYS A 621 -4.61 -0.75 38.30
CA CYS A 621 -5.61 0.16 37.74
C CYS A 621 -7.01 -0.46 37.63
N HIS A 622 -7.18 -1.72 38.06
CA HIS A 622 -8.46 -2.41 38.01
C HIS A 622 -8.71 -3.20 39.28
N TYR A 623 -9.87 -2.94 39.88
CA TYR A 623 -10.34 -3.65 41.05
C TYR A 623 -11.52 -4.53 40.67
N TRP A 624 -11.39 -5.84 40.86
CA TRP A 624 -12.50 -6.78 40.74
C TRP A 624 -12.48 -7.78 41.90
N GLU A 625 -13.32 -7.56 42.90
CA GLU A 625 -13.39 -8.43 44.08
C GLU A 625 -14.82 -8.81 44.48
N LYS A 626 -14.94 -9.98 45.09
CA LYS A 626 -16.20 -10.51 45.63
C LYS A 626 -16.35 -10.11 47.10
N HIS A 627 -17.38 -9.34 47.41
CA HIS A 627 -17.71 -8.92 48.77
C HIS A 627 -18.96 -9.62 49.31
N LYS A 628 -19.34 -9.29 50.55
CA LYS A 628 -20.39 -9.99 51.29
C LYS A 628 -21.73 -10.04 50.55
N ASN A 629 -22.13 -9.00 49.81
CA ASN A 629 -23.44 -8.92 49.13
C ASN A 629 -23.34 -8.69 47.62
N VAL A 630 -22.18 -8.26 47.13
CA VAL A 630 -21.97 -7.84 45.74
C VAL A 630 -20.55 -8.22 45.28
N ASN A 631 -20.37 -8.37 43.96
CA ASN A 631 -19.08 -8.28 43.29
C ASN A 631 -18.92 -6.84 42.81
N VAL A 632 -17.75 -6.24 43.02
CA VAL A 632 -17.49 -4.83 42.71
C VAL A 632 -16.37 -4.73 41.71
N CYS A 633 -16.62 -3.97 40.64
CA CYS A 633 -15.63 -3.52 39.68
C CYS A 633 -15.37 -2.03 39.89
N VAL A 634 -14.11 -1.62 39.98
CA VAL A 634 -13.69 -0.21 39.98
C VAL A 634 -12.50 -0.02 39.05
N HIS A 635 -12.53 1.01 38.22
CA HIS A 635 -11.37 1.52 37.47
C HIS A 635 -11.58 3.01 37.18
N SER A 636 -10.52 3.73 36.81
CA SER A 636 -10.65 5.14 36.41
C SER A 636 -11.58 5.28 35.22
N GLU A 637 -12.31 6.39 35.13
CA GLU A 637 -13.00 6.73 33.88
C GLU A 637 -11.98 6.97 32.76
#